data_AF-R9KA72-F1
#
_entry.id   AF-R9KA72-F1
#
_cell.length_a   1.000
_cell.length_b   1.000
_cell.length_c   1.000
_cell.angle_alpha   90.00
_cell.angle_beta   90.00
_cell.angle_gamma   90.00
#
_symmetry.space_group_name_H-M   'P 1'
#
loop_
_entity.id
_entity.type
_entity.pdbx_description
1 polymer ?
#
loop_
_entity_poly.entity_id
_entity_poly.type
_entity_poly.pdbx_seq_one_letter_code
_entity_poly.pdbx_strand_id
1 'polypeptide(L)'
;MYKIGNVCLDETYYPGEDLYSDGAVEERLLELAEEYGDGDCHKAIVKEREWAVMYHLAHERGNILSWYPFGEGAKILEVGSGCGAVTGALAARAGSVTCIDLSKRRSTINAQRNRERDNINIYIGNFQDIEKGLEKDFDYATLIGVFEYGQGYIGGERPYHEFLTAVMGHIKPGGKLLLAIENKFGLKYWAGCTEDHVGRMFEGIEGYPCADGVRTFTKPELIRILEECGYSDYRFYYPHPDYKIPLAIYSDGHLPKKGGLAGNFCNFDRSRLALMDEGRVFDEILENGLFGLYANSFFVEITKGTAKEDPEEVVYAKYSNGRAPKFAIQTHIANTKAQGRQIYKKAEYEEGKAHIFKIAEAAEGLGALWQEKGIFQVNQCRVEGDKVYFEYLKGVTLEEVLDGLLEQKKLGQAMEHIQKAVDSISHAAPTEEFHVTEGFRQVFGDVELPDKAPAVKIADVDMIFSNLLLDGEEKYYVLDYEWTFFFPVPVGFIVYRALHYYLEGASSRGVLGEYVEEYEKLHPKAGWGQAPQEEGGSFRGFYQYFGISRELQWVYAEMERNFQKYISGGYVSLSGLYTSMGKAAFPLRGIMQEAERRRMQVYLDMGQGASEEDSYYIDQIFQDHMCCKIPLPKGTKAVLVDPAFSACIIRDVELKWEDGSAVAYGTTGHEIEKNCFLFDDTDPKIIIGEIPEGRRQIELSYNISILEGETAELLTEKLVPKEDEGGKEEGIKGRLRRLIKR
;
A
#
# COMPACT_ATOMS: atom_id res chain seq x y z
N MET A 1 -12.27 22.75 -35.47
CA MET A 1 -12.07 23.35 -34.13
C MET A 1 -13.38 23.80 -33.52
N TYR A 2 -13.56 23.54 -32.22
CA TYR A 2 -14.66 24.03 -31.38
C TYR A 2 -14.15 24.21 -29.93
N LYS A 3 -15.00 24.71 -29.02
CA LYS A 3 -14.63 24.94 -27.63
C LYS A 3 -15.59 24.27 -26.65
N ILE A 4 -15.05 23.81 -25.53
CA ILE A 4 -15.79 23.45 -24.32
C ILE A 4 -15.23 24.35 -23.21
N GLY A 5 -16.04 25.29 -22.72
CA GLY A 5 -15.54 26.43 -21.94
C GLY A 5 -14.48 27.21 -22.71
N ASN A 6 -13.31 27.38 -22.10
CA ASN A 6 -12.16 28.08 -22.65
C ASN A 6 -11.21 27.15 -23.46
N VAL A 7 -11.32 25.84 -23.27
CA VAL A 7 -10.47 24.82 -23.91
C VAL A 7 -10.82 24.67 -25.38
N CYS A 8 -9.81 24.67 -26.25
CA CYS A 8 -9.97 24.45 -27.69
C CYS A 8 -9.79 22.97 -28.04
N LEU A 9 -10.68 22.43 -28.88
CA LEU A 9 -10.57 21.08 -29.43
C LEU A 9 -10.49 21.13 -30.96
N ASP A 10 -9.53 20.41 -31.53
CA ASP A 10 -9.30 20.30 -32.97
C ASP A 10 -9.48 18.86 -33.46
N GLU A 11 -10.48 18.66 -34.32
CA GLU A 11 -10.82 17.36 -34.94
C GLU A 11 -10.27 17.22 -36.36
N THR A 12 -9.36 18.11 -36.81
CA THR A 12 -8.80 18.08 -38.16
C THR A 12 -8.18 16.72 -38.53
N TYR A 13 -7.65 15.99 -37.54
CA TYR A 13 -7.00 14.68 -37.69
C TYR A 13 -7.83 13.52 -37.14
N TYR A 14 -9.10 13.76 -36.76
CA TYR A 14 -9.96 12.73 -36.20
C TYR A 14 -10.57 11.89 -37.33
N PRO A 15 -10.38 10.55 -37.35
CA PRO A 15 -10.88 9.70 -38.43
C PRO A 15 -12.40 9.50 -38.41
N GLY A 16 -13.10 10.00 -37.39
CA GLY A 16 -14.54 9.82 -37.20
C GLY A 16 -14.91 8.70 -36.21
N GLU A 17 -13.91 7.97 -35.71
CA GLU A 17 -14.04 6.96 -34.66
C GLU A 17 -12.92 7.09 -33.63
N ASP A 18 -13.18 6.70 -32.38
CA ASP A 18 -12.17 6.70 -31.33
C ASP A 18 -11.20 5.53 -31.54
N LEU A 19 -9.91 5.85 -31.69
CA LEU A 19 -8.86 4.86 -31.93
C LEU A 19 -8.40 4.16 -30.63
N TYR A 20 -8.92 4.59 -29.47
CA TYR A 20 -8.69 4.00 -28.16
C TYR A 20 -9.91 4.23 -27.25
N SER A 21 -10.26 3.26 -26.41
CA SER A 21 -11.32 3.41 -25.41
C SER A 21 -11.11 2.44 -24.24
N ASP A 22 -11.36 2.92 -23.02
CA ASP A 22 -11.46 2.11 -21.79
C ASP A 22 -12.84 1.45 -21.64
N GLY A 23 -13.72 1.57 -22.65
CA GLY A 23 -15.04 0.96 -22.69
C GLY A 23 -16.15 1.85 -22.13
N ALA A 24 -17.24 1.22 -21.68
CA ALA A 24 -18.48 1.91 -21.29
C ALA A 24 -18.31 2.88 -20.11
N VAL A 25 -17.27 2.72 -19.29
CA VAL A 25 -16.99 3.58 -18.14
C VAL A 25 -16.76 5.04 -18.53
N GLU A 26 -16.30 5.30 -19.76
CA GLU A 26 -16.03 6.66 -20.24
C GLU A 26 -17.29 7.52 -20.36
N GLU A 27 -18.46 6.91 -20.61
CA GLU A 27 -19.73 7.63 -20.60
C GLU A 27 -20.03 8.14 -19.19
N ARG A 28 -19.83 7.28 -18.18
CA ARG A 28 -19.98 7.66 -16.77
C ARG A 28 -18.96 8.71 -16.35
N LEU A 29 -17.71 8.62 -16.81
CA LEU A 29 -16.67 9.62 -16.53
C LEU A 29 -17.04 11.01 -17.07
N LEU A 30 -17.65 11.07 -18.26
CA LEU A 30 -18.11 12.34 -18.83
C LEU A 30 -19.23 12.96 -17.99
N GLU A 31 -20.23 12.18 -17.59
CA GLU A 31 -21.29 12.65 -16.68
C GLU A 31 -20.71 13.19 -15.37
N LEU A 32 -19.76 12.45 -14.76
CA LEU A 32 -19.11 12.86 -13.52
C LEU A 32 -18.29 14.14 -13.68
N ALA A 33 -17.56 14.29 -14.79
CA ALA A 33 -16.80 15.50 -15.09
C ALA A 33 -17.71 16.73 -15.29
N GLU A 34 -18.88 16.54 -15.89
CA GLU A 34 -19.88 17.59 -16.08
C GLU A 34 -20.56 17.98 -14.75
N GLU A 35 -20.89 17.00 -13.92
CA GLU A 35 -21.58 17.17 -12.62
C GLU A 35 -20.68 17.82 -11.56
N TYR A 36 -19.47 17.29 -11.35
CA TYR A 36 -18.60 17.68 -10.23
C TYR A 36 -17.56 18.74 -10.60
N GLY A 37 -17.20 18.86 -11.89
CA GLY A 37 -16.03 19.65 -12.31
C GLY A 37 -14.73 19.19 -11.63
N ASP A 38 -13.66 19.99 -11.75
CA ASP A 38 -12.33 19.60 -11.23
C ASP A 38 -12.25 19.57 -9.69
N GLY A 39 -13.00 20.43 -9.00
CA GLY A 39 -12.84 20.64 -7.55
C GLY A 39 -13.48 19.58 -6.65
N ASP A 40 -14.49 18.85 -7.12
CA ASP A 40 -15.29 17.93 -6.30
C ASP A 40 -15.22 16.47 -6.77
N CYS A 41 -14.33 16.14 -7.70
CA CYS A 41 -14.13 14.78 -8.24
C CYS A 41 -13.87 13.73 -7.14
N HIS A 42 -13.30 14.11 -6.00
CA HIS A 42 -13.09 13.20 -4.86
C HIS A 42 -14.39 12.59 -4.35
N LYS A 43 -15.49 13.36 -4.31
CA LYS A 43 -16.82 12.87 -3.89
C LYS A 43 -17.33 11.77 -4.83
N ALA A 44 -17.10 11.93 -6.13
CA ALA A 44 -17.43 10.92 -7.13
C ALA A 44 -16.64 9.63 -6.89
N ILE A 45 -15.32 9.73 -6.65
CA ILE A 45 -14.45 8.56 -6.42
C ILE A 45 -14.92 7.73 -5.21
N VAL A 46 -15.21 8.39 -4.09
CA VAL A 46 -15.68 7.72 -2.86
C VAL A 46 -17.03 7.05 -3.04
N LYS A 47 -17.91 7.65 -3.86
CA LYS A 47 -19.25 7.14 -4.14
C LYS A 47 -19.21 5.93 -5.08
N GLU A 48 -18.48 6.04 -6.20
CA GLU A 48 -18.44 5.02 -7.24
C GLU A 48 -17.61 3.80 -6.80
N ARG A 49 -16.53 4.00 -6.01
CA ARG A 49 -15.62 2.92 -5.56
C ARG A 49 -15.13 2.05 -6.71
N GLU A 50 -14.87 2.69 -7.85
CA GLU A 50 -14.43 2.05 -9.08
C GLU A 50 -13.05 2.57 -9.46
N TRP A 51 -12.14 1.64 -9.82
CA TRP A 51 -10.77 1.98 -10.21
C TRP A 51 -10.72 2.95 -11.38
N ALA A 52 -11.49 2.70 -12.45
CA ALA A 52 -11.48 3.55 -13.63
C ALA A 52 -11.87 5.01 -13.29
N VAL A 53 -12.86 5.20 -12.41
CA VAL A 53 -13.24 6.53 -11.91
C VAL A 53 -12.08 7.17 -11.14
N MET A 54 -11.44 6.45 -10.23
CA MET A 54 -10.28 6.95 -9.48
C MET A 54 -9.09 7.28 -10.39
N TYR A 55 -8.71 6.37 -11.28
CA TYR A 55 -7.57 6.52 -12.16
C TYR A 55 -7.70 7.76 -13.06
N HIS A 56 -8.90 8.03 -13.55
CA HIS A 56 -9.13 9.18 -14.42
C HIS A 56 -9.37 10.47 -13.65
N LEU A 57 -10.02 10.46 -12.49
CA LEU A 57 -10.45 11.69 -11.79
C LEU A 57 -9.66 12.09 -10.54
N ALA A 58 -8.81 11.21 -10.00
CA ALA A 58 -8.04 11.52 -8.79
C ALA A 58 -7.05 12.68 -9.03
N HIS A 59 -7.05 13.69 -8.15
CA HIS A 59 -6.15 14.84 -8.24
C HIS A 59 -4.70 14.43 -7.97
N GLU A 60 -4.48 13.36 -7.21
CA GLU A 60 -3.15 12.81 -6.94
C GLU A 60 -2.43 12.33 -8.22
N ARG A 61 -3.15 12.10 -9.33
CA ARG A 61 -2.53 11.84 -10.65
C ARG A 61 -1.62 13.01 -11.05
N GLY A 62 -2.02 14.24 -10.76
CA GLY A 62 -1.27 15.46 -11.07
C GLY A 62 0.05 15.60 -10.29
N ASN A 63 0.23 14.85 -9.21
CA ASN A 63 1.46 14.85 -8.41
C ASN A 63 2.67 14.38 -9.21
N ILE A 64 2.49 13.67 -10.32
CA ILE A 64 3.61 13.25 -11.18
C ILE A 64 4.32 14.45 -11.84
N LEU A 65 3.64 15.60 -11.97
CA LEU A 65 4.17 16.81 -12.63
C LEU A 65 4.15 18.07 -11.76
N SER A 66 3.29 18.18 -10.73
CA SER A 66 3.12 19.46 -9.99
C SER A 66 4.37 19.89 -9.19
N TRP A 67 5.24 18.95 -8.82
CA TRP A 67 6.53 19.22 -8.17
C TRP A 67 7.55 19.82 -9.13
N TYR A 68 7.43 19.53 -10.42
CA TYR A 68 8.49 19.78 -11.39
C TYR A 68 8.67 21.29 -11.62
N PRO A 69 9.92 21.80 -11.68
CA PRO A 69 10.20 23.23 -11.79
C PRO A 69 10.12 23.72 -13.25
N PHE A 70 8.92 23.70 -13.84
CA PHE A 70 8.69 24.28 -15.17
C PHE A 70 9.09 25.76 -15.22
N GLY A 71 9.73 26.16 -16.32
CA GLY A 71 10.03 27.56 -16.59
C GLY A 71 8.77 28.42 -16.68
N GLU A 72 8.86 29.68 -16.24
CA GLU A 72 7.75 30.63 -16.34
C GLU A 72 7.29 30.81 -17.79
N GLY A 73 5.98 30.70 -18.03
CA GLY A 73 5.40 30.83 -19.37
C GLY A 73 5.74 29.69 -20.33
N ALA A 74 6.23 28.54 -19.84
CA ALA A 74 6.64 27.41 -20.67
C ALA A 74 5.56 26.94 -21.65
N LYS A 75 6.00 26.53 -22.83
CA LYS A 75 5.19 25.87 -23.86
C LYS A 75 5.37 24.36 -23.79
N ILE A 76 4.28 23.63 -23.52
CA ILE A 76 4.33 22.20 -23.23
C ILE A 76 3.53 21.39 -24.26
N LEU A 77 4.12 20.31 -24.76
CA LEU A 77 3.45 19.28 -25.56
C LEU A 77 3.10 18.09 -24.68
N GLU A 78 1.81 17.74 -24.55
CA GLU A 78 1.34 16.56 -23.84
C GLU A 78 0.83 15.52 -24.83
N VAL A 79 1.55 14.40 -24.98
CA VAL A 79 1.12 13.31 -25.87
C VAL A 79 0.39 12.25 -25.06
N GLY A 80 -0.86 11.97 -25.43
CA GLY A 80 -1.78 11.07 -24.74
C GLY A 80 -2.41 11.69 -23.49
N SER A 81 -3.01 12.86 -23.65
CA SER A 81 -3.62 13.62 -22.55
C SER A 81 -4.83 12.93 -21.88
N GLY A 82 -5.43 11.95 -22.57
CA GLY A 82 -6.55 11.15 -22.06
C GLY A 82 -7.69 12.01 -21.54
N CYS A 83 -8.22 11.62 -20.37
CA CYS A 83 -9.29 12.33 -19.68
C CYS A 83 -8.81 13.58 -18.92
N GLY A 84 -7.57 14.05 -19.13
CA GLY A 84 -7.06 15.28 -18.53
C GLY A 84 -6.56 15.16 -17.09
N ALA A 85 -6.22 13.94 -16.64
CA ALA A 85 -5.85 13.67 -15.24
C ALA A 85 -4.59 14.43 -14.78
N VAL A 86 -3.67 14.71 -15.71
CA VAL A 86 -2.44 15.46 -15.42
C VAL A 86 -2.35 16.79 -16.17
N THR A 87 -3.18 17.01 -17.19
CA THR A 87 -3.27 18.25 -17.98
C THR A 87 -3.47 19.48 -17.10
N GLY A 88 -4.30 19.39 -16.07
CA GLY A 88 -4.54 20.49 -15.13
C GLY A 88 -3.27 20.93 -14.38
N ALA A 89 -2.40 19.98 -14.01
CA ALA A 89 -1.13 20.26 -13.34
C ALA A 89 -0.14 20.98 -14.27
N LEU A 90 -0.11 20.60 -15.56
CA LEU A 90 0.68 21.30 -16.59
C LEU A 90 0.16 22.72 -16.81
N ALA A 91 -1.14 22.86 -17.05
CA ALA A 91 -1.77 24.13 -17.37
C ALA A 91 -1.68 25.15 -16.21
N ALA A 92 -1.55 24.69 -14.95
CA ALA A 92 -1.30 25.56 -13.81
C ALA A 92 0.11 26.18 -13.78
N ARG A 93 1.07 25.64 -14.55
CA ARG A 93 2.49 26.02 -14.50
C ARG A 93 3.07 26.41 -15.85
N ALA A 94 2.26 26.38 -16.91
CA ALA A 94 2.67 26.62 -18.29
C ALA A 94 1.97 27.86 -18.88
N GLY A 95 2.63 28.53 -19.81
CA GLY A 95 2.01 29.57 -20.63
C GLY A 95 1.05 28.98 -21.67
N SER A 96 1.33 27.77 -22.16
CA SER A 96 0.43 27.02 -23.05
C SER A 96 0.69 25.52 -23.00
N VAL A 97 -0.39 24.74 -23.15
CA VAL A 97 -0.36 23.28 -23.21
C VAL A 97 -1.06 22.84 -24.49
N THR A 98 -0.31 22.14 -25.34
CA THR A 98 -0.82 21.46 -26.53
C THR A 98 -0.96 19.98 -26.21
N CYS A 99 -2.19 19.50 -26.12
CA CYS A 99 -2.54 18.12 -25.83
C CYS A 99 -2.82 17.35 -27.13
N ILE A 100 -2.46 16.08 -27.16
CA ILE A 100 -2.80 15.14 -28.24
C ILE A 100 -3.48 13.93 -27.62
N ASP A 101 -4.59 13.47 -28.19
CA ASP A 101 -5.21 12.21 -27.80
C ASP A 101 -5.91 11.52 -28.98
N LEU A 102 -6.00 10.19 -28.88
CA LEU A 102 -6.61 9.31 -29.88
C LEU A 102 -8.14 9.26 -29.78
N SER A 103 -8.71 9.64 -28.63
CA SER A 103 -10.15 9.57 -28.36
C SER A 103 -10.77 10.96 -28.25
N LYS A 104 -11.82 11.17 -29.04
CA LYS A 104 -12.68 12.34 -28.92
C LYS A 104 -13.41 12.33 -27.58
N ARG A 105 -13.88 11.17 -27.11
CA ARG A 105 -14.59 11.08 -25.83
C ARG A 105 -13.69 11.48 -24.66
N ARG A 106 -12.48 10.92 -24.57
CA ARG A 106 -11.52 11.27 -23.50
C ARG A 106 -11.11 12.74 -23.57
N SER A 107 -10.88 13.26 -24.78
CA SER A 107 -10.60 14.68 -25.01
C SER A 107 -11.76 15.59 -24.56
N THR A 108 -13.00 15.15 -24.74
CA THR A 108 -14.19 15.86 -24.26
C THR A 108 -14.21 15.91 -22.73
N ILE A 109 -13.91 14.79 -22.06
CA ILE A 109 -13.79 14.72 -20.59
C ILE A 109 -12.68 15.66 -20.10
N ASN A 110 -11.52 15.65 -20.74
CA ASN A 110 -10.40 16.55 -20.43
C ASN A 110 -10.85 18.02 -20.51
N ALA A 111 -11.49 18.39 -21.62
CA ALA A 111 -11.96 19.75 -21.82
C ALA A 111 -13.05 20.16 -20.81
N GLN A 112 -13.96 19.26 -20.41
CA GLN A 112 -14.96 19.55 -19.38
C GLN A 112 -14.32 19.81 -18.01
N ARG A 113 -13.34 18.99 -17.61
CA ARG A 113 -12.63 19.16 -16.34
C ARG A 113 -11.84 20.46 -16.30
N ASN A 114 -11.15 20.77 -17.40
CA ASN A 114 -10.29 21.93 -17.51
C ASN A 114 -10.97 23.14 -18.15
N ARG A 115 -12.32 23.16 -18.21
CA ARG A 115 -13.09 24.15 -19.00
C ARG A 115 -12.84 25.61 -18.65
N GLU A 116 -12.36 25.91 -17.44
CA GLU A 116 -12.05 27.28 -17.02
C GLU A 116 -10.67 27.76 -17.52
N ARG A 117 -9.80 26.84 -17.97
CA ARG A 117 -8.43 27.14 -18.41
C ARG A 117 -8.41 27.56 -19.87
N ASP A 118 -7.75 28.68 -20.16
CA ASP A 118 -7.67 29.31 -21.47
C ASP A 118 -6.37 29.02 -22.24
N ASN A 119 -5.45 28.28 -21.62
CA ASN A 119 -4.14 27.95 -22.15
C ASN A 119 -4.01 26.50 -22.65
N ILE A 120 -5.13 25.80 -22.90
CA ILE A 120 -5.16 24.39 -23.36
C ILE A 120 -5.74 24.28 -24.77
N ASN A 121 -5.01 23.59 -25.65
CA ASN A 121 -5.48 23.19 -26.98
C ASN A 121 -5.32 21.68 -27.15
N ILE A 122 -6.40 20.98 -27.51
CA ILE A 122 -6.42 19.52 -27.68
C ILE A 122 -6.57 19.16 -29.16
N TYR A 123 -5.62 18.43 -29.72
CA TYR A 123 -5.69 17.85 -31.05
C TYR A 123 -6.13 16.38 -30.94
N ILE A 124 -7.18 16.02 -31.68
CA ILE A 124 -7.77 14.69 -31.66
C ILE A 124 -7.35 13.95 -32.93
N GLY A 125 -6.64 12.83 -32.76
CA GLY A 125 -6.11 12.02 -33.86
C GLY A 125 -4.82 11.28 -33.51
N ASN A 126 -4.28 10.55 -34.48
CA ASN A 126 -3.01 9.83 -34.30
C ASN A 126 -1.83 10.81 -34.23
N PHE A 127 -0.93 10.60 -33.26
CA PHE A 127 0.27 11.41 -33.09
C PHE A 127 1.11 11.51 -34.38
N GLN A 128 1.28 10.42 -35.14
CA GLN A 128 2.06 10.42 -36.39
C GLN A 128 1.46 11.32 -37.49
N ASP A 129 0.17 11.63 -37.42
CA ASP A 129 -0.48 12.52 -38.38
C ASP A 129 -0.46 13.97 -37.91
N ILE A 130 -0.68 14.18 -36.61
CA ILE A 130 -0.67 15.49 -35.99
C ILE A 130 0.75 16.09 -35.97
N GLU A 131 1.77 15.28 -35.63
CA GLU A 131 3.16 15.75 -35.45
C GLU A 131 3.70 16.52 -36.66
N LYS A 132 3.32 16.10 -37.87
CA LYS A 132 3.73 16.71 -39.13
C LYS A 132 3.38 18.20 -39.22
N GLY A 133 2.32 18.63 -38.54
CA GLY A 133 1.85 20.01 -38.48
C GLY A 133 2.20 20.74 -37.18
N LEU A 134 2.80 20.07 -36.20
CA LEU A 134 3.12 20.68 -34.90
C LEU A 134 4.35 21.59 -34.97
N GLU A 135 4.35 22.55 -34.04
CA GLU A 135 5.48 23.42 -33.80
C GLU A 135 6.70 22.65 -33.26
N LYS A 136 7.90 23.23 -33.39
CA LYS A 136 9.18 22.57 -33.05
C LYS A 136 10.01 23.31 -32.00
N ASP A 137 9.35 24.15 -31.22
CA ASP A 137 9.95 25.06 -30.25
C ASP A 137 9.41 24.87 -28.82
N PHE A 138 8.82 23.70 -28.53
CA PHE A 138 8.32 23.39 -27.19
C PHE A 138 9.46 23.39 -26.16
N ASP A 139 9.20 23.95 -24.98
CA ASP A 139 10.10 23.92 -23.83
C ASP A 139 10.16 22.51 -23.23
N TYR A 140 8.99 21.88 -23.13
CA TYR A 140 8.82 20.56 -22.56
C TYR A 140 7.89 19.71 -23.42
N ALA A 141 8.13 18.40 -23.43
CA ALA A 141 7.14 17.43 -23.86
C ALA A 141 6.92 16.39 -22.76
N THR A 142 5.75 15.77 -22.71
CA THR A 142 5.43 14.71 -21.75
C THR A 142 4.99 13.42 -22.44
N LEU A 143 5.43 12.29 -21.87
CA LEU A 143 5.00 10.93 -22.19
C LEU A 143 4.68 10.21 -20.87
N ILE A 144 3.46 10.36 -20.36
CA ILE A 144 3.05 9.84 -19.04
C ILE A 144 2.11 8.65 -19.24
N GLY A 145 2.60 7.41 -19.09
CA GLY A 145 1.80 6.20 -19.33
C GLY A 145 1.34 6.06 -20.78
N VAL A 146 2.26 6.31 -21.71
CA VAL A 146 2.02 6.21 -23.16
C VAL A 146 3.16 5.54 -23.93
N PHE A 147 4.40 5.61 -23.43
CA PHE A 147 5.57 5.11 -24.14
C PHE A 147 5.52 3.59 -24.33
N GLU A 148 4.87 2.88 -23.40
CA GLU A 148 4.64 1.44 -23.43
C GLU A 148 3.85 0.97 -24.65
N TYR A 149 3.01 1.82 -25.24
CA TYR A 149 2.20 1.51 -26.41
C TYR A 149 2.91 1.83 -27.73
N GLY A 150 4.21 2.16 -27.70
CA GLY A 150 4.98 2.51 -28.89
C GLY A 150 4.86 1.45 -30.00
N GLN A 151 4.89 0.16 -29.67
CA GLN A 151 4.72 -0.90 -30.67
C GLN A 151 3.33 -0.90 -31.32
N GLY A 152 2.27 -0.69 -30.54
CA GLY A 152 0.89 -0.65 -31.04
C GLY A 152 0.57 0.58 -31.89
N TYR A 153 1.06 1.77 -31.49
CA TYR A 153 0.69 3.02 -32.15
C TYR A 153 1.70 3.55 -33.16
N ILE A 154 3.00 3.29 -32.95
CA ILE A 154 4.06 3.75 -33.85
C ILE A 154 4.40 2.68 -34.89
N GLY A 155 4.45 1.42 -34.48
CA GLY A 155 4.83 0.30 -35.35
C GLY A 155 6.30 0.35 -35.78
N GLY A 156 6.62 -0.27 -36.93
CA GLY A 156 7.99 -0.30 -37.45
C GLY A 156 8.91 -1.32 -36.75
N GLU A 157 10.19 -1.34 -37.15
CA GLU A 157 11.20 -2.25 -36.58
C GLU A 157 11.70 -1.78 -35.21
N ARG A 158 11.73 -0.46 -34.98
CA ARG A 158 12.22 0.15 -33.73
C ARG A 158 11.19 1.18 -33.20
N PRO A 159 9.96 0.75 -32.86
CA PRO A 159 8.84 1.63 -32.49
C PRO A 159 9.20 2.65 -31.41
N TYR A 160 9.91 2.21 -30.36
CA TYR A 160 10.25 3.05 -29.23
C TYR A 160 11.32 4.10 -29.58
N HIS A 161 12.27 3.78 -30.45
CA HIS A 161 13.27 4.72 -30.96
C HIS A 161 12.63 5.76 -31.88
N GLU A 162 11.74 5.32 -32.76
CA GLU A 162 10.98 6.18 -33.66
C GLU A 162 10.06 7.12 -32.86
N PHE A 163 9.38 6.61 -31.83
CA PHE A 163 8.53 7.42 -30.96
C PHE A 163 9.35 8.52 -30.25
N LEU A 164 10.46 8.12 -29.61
CA LEU A 164 11.33 9.05 -28.90
C LEU A 164 11.88 10.12 -29.85
N THR A 165 12.35 9.71 -31.03
CA THR A 165 12.92 10.62 -32.03
C THR A 165 11.87 11.62 -32.53
N ALA A 166 10.64 11.17 -32.80
CA ALA A 166 9.55 12.02 -33.25
C ALA A 166 9.21 13.10 -32.20
N VAL A 167 8.96 12.69 -30.95
CA VAL A 167 8.63 13.64 -29.87
C VAL A 167 9.76 14.62 -29.60
N MET A 168 11.00 14.13 -29.51
CA MET A 168 12.17 14.99 -29.32
C MET A 168 12.38 15.97 -30.49
N GLY A 169 11.88 15.66 -31.68
CA GLY A 169 11.86 16.55 -32.85
C GLY A 169 11.12 17.87 -32.62
N HIS A 170 10.14 17.88 -31.69
CA HIS A 170 9.32 19.05 -31.37
C HIS A 170 9.87 19.93 -30.24
N ILE A 171 10.85 19.42 -29.50
CA ILE A 171 11.45 20.12 -28.35
C ILE A 171 12.58 21.03 -28.84
N LYS A 172 12.69 22.24 -28.30
CA LYS A 172 13.80 23.14 -28.64
C LYS A 172 15.13 22.69 -28.02
N PRO A 173 16.30 23.11 -28.52
CA PRO A 173 17.58 22.86 -27.85
C PRO A 173 17.57 23.37 -26.40
N GLY A 174 17.98 22.53 -25.46
CA GLY A 174 17.92 22.76 -24.01
C GLY A 174 16.54 22.52 -23.36
N GLY A 175 15.50 22.24 -24.16
CA GLY A 175 14.22 21.76 -23.66
C GLY A 175 14.28 20.30 -23.21
N LYS A 176 13.21 19.82 -22.56
CA LYS A 176 13.22 18.52 -21.87
C LYS A 176 12.01 17.65 -22.20
N LEU A 177 12.22 16.35 -22.37
CA LEU A 177 11.17 15.34 -22.39
C LEU A 177 11.02 14.77 -20.98
N LEU A 178 9.78 14.72 -20.49
CA LEU A 178 9.40 14.14 -19.20
C LEU A 178 8.61 12.85 -19.44
N LEU A 179 9.25 11.72 -19.20
CA LEU A 179 8.70 10.39 -19.47
C LEU A 179 8.38 9.68 -18.16
N ALA A 180 7.16 9.17 -17.99
CA ALA A 180 6.79 8.36 -16.84
C ALA A 180 6.22 7.01 -17.30
N ILE A 181 6.71 5.93 -16.71
CA ILE A 181 6.39 4.55 -17.11
C ILE A 181 6.57 3.58 -15.95
N GLU A 182 5.81 2.49 -15.95
CA GLU A 182 6.02 1.31 -15.12
C GLU A 182 7.44 0.75 -15.29
N ASN A 183 8.04 0.29 -14.20
CA ASN A 183 9.25 -0.50 -14.28
C ASN A 183 8.88 -1.96 -14.48
N LYS A 184 9.35 -2.58 -15.57
CA LYS A 184 9.18 -4.02 -15.85
C LYS A 184 9.52 -4.93 -14.66
N PHE A 185 10.50 -4.53 -13.83
CA PHE A 185 10.96 -5.23 -12.63
C PHE A 185 10.54 -4.57 -11.32
N GLY A 186 9.53 -3.70 -11.33
CA GLY A 186 8.98 -3.10 -10.11
C GLY A 186 8.66 -4.16 -9.06
N LEU A 187 9.05 -3.92 -7.81
CA LEU A 187 8.91 -4.89 -6.71
C LEU A 187 7.47 -5.41 -6.60
N LYS A 188 6.47 -4.57 -6.88
CA LYS A 188 5.06 -4.95 -6.85
C LYS A 188 4.74 -6.22 -7.66
N TYR A 189 5.40 -6.42 -8.81
CA TYR A 189 5.15 -7.58 -9.67
C TYR A 189 5.76 -8.86 -9.09
N TRP A 190 6.93 -8.76 -8.46
CA TRP A 190 7.54 -9.84 -7.69
C TRP A 190 6.74 -10.18 -6.44
N ALA A 191 6.07 -9.18 -5.85
CA ALA A 191 5.25 -9.34 -4.67
C ALA A 191 3.82 -9.85 -4.95
N GLY A 192 3.48 -10.06 -6.22
CA GLY A 192 2.26 -10.76 -6.66
C GLY A 192 1.21 -9.88 -7.34
N CYS A 193 1.48 -8.59 -7.58
CA CYS A 193 0.66 -7.79 -8.49
C CYS A 193 0.79 -8.33 -9.92
N THR A 194 -0.31 -8.38 -10.65
CA THR A 194 -0.29 -8.67 -12.08
C THR A 194 0.26 -7.49 -12.88
N GLU A 195 0.78 -7.76 -14.07
CA GLU A 195 1.22 -6.75 -15.03
C GLU A 195 0.06 -5.81 -15.42
N ASP A 196 0.32 -4.49 -15.36
CA ASP A 196 -0.71 -3.45 -15.39
C ASP A 196 -1.53 -3.41 -16.69
N HIS A 197 -0.98 -3.80 -17.83
CA HIS A 197 -1.65 -3.68 -19.13
C HIS A 197 -2.39 -4.95 -19.52
N VAL A 198 -1.90 -6.14 -19.14
CA VAL A 198 -2.46 -7.42 -19.64
C VAL A 198 -3.23 -8.26 -18.63
N GLY A 199 -3.22 -7.93 -17.34
CA GLY A 199 -3.98 -8.73 -16.37
C GLY A 199 -3.25 -9.94 -15.80
N ARG A 200 -2.01 -10.23 -16.23
CA ARG A 200 -1.34 -11.51 -15.99
C ARG A 200 -0.20 -11.40 -14.98
N MET A 201 -0.06 -12.42 -14.13
CA MET A 201 1.10 -12.51 -13.24
C MET A 201 2.37 -12.71 -14.07
N PHE A 202 3.46 -12.06 -13.65
CA PHE A 202 4.82 -12.22 -14.20
C PHE A 202 5.03 -11.88 -15.68
N GLU A 203 4.01 -11.46 -16.44
CA GLU A 203 4.13 -11.19 -17.90
C GLU A 203 5.34 -10.31 -18.25
N GLY A 204 5.46 -9.15 -17.58
CA GLY A 204 6.58 -8.24 -17.80
C GLY A 204 7.93 -8.86 -17.40
N ILE A 205 7.98 -9.56 -16.28
CA ILE A 205 9.20 -10.21 -15.76
C ILE A 205 9.69 -11.30 -16.72
N GLU A 206 8.76 -12.07 -17.30
CA GLU A 206 9.03 -13.14 -18.28
C GLU A 206 9.29 -12.63 -19.70
N GLY A 207 9.21 -11.31 -19.92
CA GLY A 207 9.55 -10.69 -21.19
C GLY A 207 8.40 -10.64 -22.21
N TYR A 208 7.15 -10.58 -21.74
CA TYR A 208 5.93 -10.45 -22.54
C TYR A 208 5.69 -11.60 -23.53
N PRO A 209 5.62 -12.88 -23.08
CA PRO A 209 5.40 -14.02 -23.98
C PRO A 209 4.01 -14.09 -24.61
N CYS A 210 3.03 -13.40 -24.04
CA CYS A 210 1.61 -13.48 -24.41
C CYS A 210 0.98 -12.13 -24.74
N ALA A 211 1.76 -11.06 -24.81
CA ALA A 211 1.30 -9.70 -25.07
C ALA A 211 1.92 -9.15 -26.35
N ASP A 212 1.07 -8.62 -27.23
CA ASP A 212 1.51 -7.89 -28.42
C ASP A 212 1.14 -6.41 -28.30
N GLY A 213 2.04 -5.51 -28.73
CA GLY A 213 1.75 -4.08 -28.88
C GLY A 213 1.95 -3.20 -27.64
N VAL A 214 2.13 -3.79 -26.44
CA VAL A 214 2.46 -3.07 -25.20
C VAL A 214 3.71 -3.65 -24.55
N ARG A 215 4.61 -2.78 -24.07
CA ARG A 215 5.84 -3.21 -23.40
C ARG A 215 6.38 -2.15 -22.44
N THR A 216 6.76 -2.59 -21.25
CA THR A 216 7.52 -1.77 -20.29
C THR A 216 8.99 -2.19 -20.26
N PHE A 217 9.82 -1.40 -19.58
CA PHE A 217 11.27 -1.52 -19.65
C PHE A 217 11.90 -1.45 -18.25
N THR A 218 12.99 -2.19 -18.07
CA THR A 218 13.90 -1.99 -16.95
C THR A 218 14.74 -0.73 -17.17
N LYS A 219 15.34 -0.18 -16.09
CA LYS A 219 16.23 0.99 -16.17
C LYS A 219 17.35 0.82 -17.23
N PRO A 220 18.08 -0.30 -17.33
CA PRO A 220 19.10 -0.50 -18.38
C PRO A 220 18.52 -0.56 -19.80
N GLU A 221 17.33 -1.15 -19.98
CA GLU A 221 16.66 -1.18 -21.28
C GLU A 221 16.25 0.24 -21.73
N LEU A 222 15.72 1.08 -20.83
CA LEU A 222 15.42 2.48 -21.11
C LEU A 222 16.68 3.26 -21.48
N ILE A 223 17.73 3.17 -20.65
CA ILE A 223 19.02 3.84 -20.91
C ILE A 223 19.53 3.49 -22.31
N ARG A 224 19.50 2.20 -22.67
CA ARG A 224 19.93 1.74 -23.99
C ARG A 224 19.12 2.39 -25.12
N ILE A 225 17.79 2.49 -24.99
CA ILE A 225 16.94 3.16 -25.99
C ILE A 225 17.32 4.65 -26.12
N LEU A 226 17.51 5.34 -24.99
CA LEU A 226 17.88 6.76 -24.96
C LEU A 226 19.23 7.00 -25.65
N GLU A 227 20.24 6.22 -25.28
CA GLU A 227 21.61 6.35 -25.80
C GLU A 227 21.70 5.97 -27.29
N GLU A 228 20.98 4.93 -27.71
CA GLU A 228 20.88 4.57 -29.14
C GLU A 228 20.18 5.66 -29.98
N CYS A 229 19.33 6.50 -29.36
CA CYS A 229 18.74 7.68 -29.98
C CYS A 229 19.62 8.95 -29.86
N GLY A 230 20.79 8.85 -29.23
CA GLY A 230 21.75 9.95 -29.10
C GLY A 230 21.53 10.85 -27.87
N TYR A 231 20.78 10.40 -26.87
CA TYR A 231 20.55 11.15 -25.63
C TYR A 231 21.34 10.56 -24.47
N SER A 232 22.26 11.35 -23.91
CA SER A 232 23.11 10.98 -22.77
C SER A 232 22.90 11.86 -21.53
N ASP A 233 22.08 12.89 -21.64
CA ASP A 233 21.73 13.79 -20.53
C ASP A 233 20.32 13.46 -20.06
N TYR A 234 20.24 12.59 -19.07
CA TYR A 234 18.98 12.14 -18.48
C TYR A 234 19.09 11.94 -16.97
N ARG A 235 17.99 12.14 -16.26
CA ARG A 235 17.88 11.94 -14.80
C ARG A 235 16.72 11.02 -14.48
N PHE A 236 16.96 10.07 -13.59
CA PHE A 236 15.95 9.14 -13.09
C PHE A 236 15.38 9.61 -11.75
N TYR A 237 14.06 9.58 -11.70
CA TYR A 237 13.24 9.76 -10.52
C TYR A 237 12.39 8.51 -10.30
N TYR A 238 11.99 8.29 -9.06
CA TYR A 238 11.27 7.10 -8.61
C TYR A 238 9.99 7.53 -7.91
N PRO A 239 8.88 7.68 -8.66
CA PRO A 239 7.57 7.94 -8.09
C PRO A 239 7.12 6.77 -7.20
N HIS A 240 6.53 7.08 -6.05
CA HIS A 240 6.05 6.09 -5.08
C HIS A 240 4.63 6.44 -4.59
N PRO A 241 3.70 5.48 -4.46
CA PRO A 241 3.84 4.03 -4.70
C PRO A 241 4.12 3.63 -6.14
N ASP A 242 3.66 4.44 -7.10
CA ASP A 242 4.04 4.39 -8.52
C ASP A 242 3.73 5.74 -9.20
N TYR A 243 3.97 5.85 -10.51
CA TYR A 243 3.73 7.07 -11.29
C TYR A 243 2.25 7.37 -11.51
N LYS A 244 1.35 6.39 -11.26
CA LYS A 244 -0.09 6.61 -11.43
C LYS A 244 -0.56 7.55 -10.34
N ILE A 245 -0.34 7.21 -9.08
CA ILE A 245 -0.83 7.99 -7.92
C ILE A 245 0.35 8.29 -6.97
N PRO A 246 1.35 9.09 -7.41
CA PRO A 246 2.53 9.30 -6.59
C PRO A 246 2.22 10.22 -5.40
N LEU A 247 2.62 9.79 -4.21
CA LEU A 247 2.64 10.60 -2.98
C LEU A 247 4.05 11.09 -2.65
N ALA A 248 5.07 10.48 -3.25
CA ALA A 248 6.44 10.96 -3.20
C ALA A 248 7.16 10.73 -4.53
N ILE A 249 8.12 11.59 -4.83
CA ILE A 249 9.03 11.50 -5.96
C ILE A 249 10.43 11.46 -5.39
N TYR A 250 11.10 10.32 -5.48
CA TYR A 250 12.51 10.17 -5.08
C TYR A 250 13.43 10.34 -6.30
N SER A 251 14.73 10.47 -6.06
CA SER A 251 15.75 10.47 -7.11
C SER A 251 17.03 9.81 -6.62
N ASP A 252 18.00 9.62 -7.50
CA ASP A 252 19.35 9.16 -7.11
C ASP A 252 20.01 10.11 -6.06
N GLY A 253 19.59 11.38 -5.98
CA GLY A 253 20.07 12.35 -4.98
C GLY A 253 19.35 12.32 -3.62
N HIS A 254 18.22 11.63 -3.53
CA HIS A 254 17.48 11.40 -2.29
C HIS A 254 16.59 10.17 -2.41
N LEU A 255 17.08 9.05 -1.89
CA LEU A 255 16.34 7.79 -1.80
C LEU A 255 15.51 7.72 -0.51
N PRO A 256 14.49 6.84 -0.46
CA PRO A 256 13.80 6.52 0.78
C PRO A 256 14.78 6.02 1.85
N LYS A 257 14.41 6.18 3.12
CA LYS A 257 15.10 5.57 4.25
C LYS A 257 14.45 4.23 4.62
N LYS A 258 15.18 3.40 5.36
CA LYS A 258 14.67 2.18 6.01
C LYS A 258 13.38 2.49 6.78
N GLY A 259 12.37 1.63 6.67
CA GLY A 259 11.03 1.83 7.23
C GLY A 259 10.18 2.88 6.52
N GLY A 260 10.76 3.70 5.64
CA GLY A 260 10.07 4.80 4.95
C GLY A 260 9.05 4.34 3.91
N LEU A 261 9.08 3.07 3.51
CA LEU A 261 8.16 2.43 2.56
C LEU A 261 7.29 1.35 3.23
N ALA A 262 7.04 1.48 4.53
CA ALA A 262 6.13 0.61 5.28
C ALA A 262 4.67 0.88 4.87
N GLY A 263 4.22 0.21 3.82
CA GLY A 263 2.84 0.33 3.34
C GLY A 263 2.77 0.12 1.85
N ASN A 264 1.99 -0.87 1.42
CA ASN A 264 1.87 -1.18 0.02
C ASN A 264 0.47 -0.88 -0.54
N PHE A 265 0.31 0.30 -1.13
CA PHE A 265 -0.90 0.72 -1.82
C PHE A 265 -0.70 0.64 -3.34
N CYS A 266 -0.44 -0.57 -3.89
CA CYS A 266 -0.09 -0.73 -5.30
C CYS A 266 -0.95 -1.77 -6.07
N ASN A 267 -2.27 -1.76 -5.94
CA ASN A 267 -3.17 -2.61 -6.75
C ASN A 267 -4.65 -2.27 -6.53
N PHE A 268 -5.09 -1.13 -7.04
CA PHE A 268 -6.49 -0.68 -6.85
C PHE A 268 -7.49 -1.37 -7.78
N ASP A 269 -7.01 -2.00 -8.84
CA ASP A 269 -7.83 -2.48 -9.95
C ASP A 269 -8.12 -3.98 -9.87
N ARG A 270 -7.26 -4.76 -9.20
CA ARG A 270 -7.42 -6.21 -9.07
C ARG A 270 -6.84 -6.82 -7.80
N SER A 271 -7.38 -7.99 -7.46
CA SER A 271 -6.87 -8.81 -6.37
C SER A 271 -5.51 -9.38 -6.72
N ARG A 272 -4.70 -9.65 -5.70
CA ARG A 272 -3.34 -10.17 -5.85
C ARG A 272 -3.01 -11.24 -4.82
N LEU A 273 -1.95 -11.99 -5.07
CA LEU A 273 -1.27 -12.75 -4.02
C LEU A 273 -0.33 -11.80 -3.27
N ALA A 274 -0.31 -11.88 -1.94
CA ALA A 274 0.73 -11.25 -1.13
C ALA A 274 1.84 -12.28 -0.90
N LEU A 275 2.88 -12.22 -1.74
CA LEU A 275 3.97 -13.20 -1.74
C LEU A 275 5.05 -12.90 -0.69
N MET A 276 5.18 -11.64 -0.26
CA MET A 276 6.19 -11.17 0.69
C MET A 276 5.73 -9.92 1.43
N ASP A 277 6.42 -9.57 2.51
CA ASP A 277 6.33 -8.26 3.16
C ASP A 277 7.20 -7.26 2.38
N GLU A 278 6.58 -6.44 1.54
CA GLU A 278 7.29 -5.49 0.67
C GLU A 278 8.05 -4.42 1.42
N GLY A 279 7.58 -3.99 2.60
CA GLY A 279 8.30 -2.99 3.40
C GLY A 279 9.67 -3.51 3.81
N ARG A 280 9.71 -4.74 4.34
CA ARG A 280 10.97 -5.40 4.71
C ARG A 280 11.87 -5.67 3.50
N VAL A 281 11.29 -6.05 2.37
CA VAL A 281 12.08 -6.31 1.15
C VAL A 281 12.63 -5.01 0.56
N PHE A 282 11.87 -3.91 0.60
CA PHE A 282 12.38 -2.59 0.22
C PHE A 282 13.53 -2.15 1.13
N ASP A 283 13.46 -2.42 2.43
CA ASP A 283 14.56 -2.13 3.36
C ASP A 283 15.85 -2.85 2.94
N GLU A 284 15.78 -4.15 2.65
CA GLU A 284 16.93 -4.93 2.14
C GLU A 284 17.43 -4.41 0.78
N ILE A 285 16.52 -4.04 -0.13
CA ILE A 285 16.86 -3.47 -1.44
C ILE A 285 17.59 -2.13 -1.28
N LEU A 286 17.16 -1.29 -0.34
CA LEU A 286 17.78 0.00 -0.03
C LEU A 286 19.17 -0.19 0.57
N GLU A 287 19.32 -1.09 1.55
CA GLU A 287 20.61 -1.40 2.19
C GLU A 287 21.67 -1.90 1.18
N ASN A 288 21.24 -2.58 0.11
CA ASN A 288 22.11 -3.10 -0.94
C ASN A 288 22.26 -2.16 -2.16
N GLY A 289 21.68 -0.94 -2.12
CA GLY A 289 21.79 0.03 -3.21
C GLY A 289 21.07 -0.37 -4.49
N LEU A 290 20.04 -1.22 -4.40
CA LEU A 290 19.32 -1.79 -5.54
C LEU A 290 17.98 -1.08 -5.82
N PHE A 291 17.66 0.00 -5.10
CA PHE A 291 16.33 0.64 -5.18
C PHE A 291 15.95 1.06 -6.60
N GLY A 292 16.85 1.69 -7.35
CA GLY A 292 16.57 2.11 -8.73
C GLY A 292 16.29 0.96 -9.70
N LEU A 293 16.61 -0.29 -9.34
CA LEU A 293 16.26 -1.48 -10.12
C LEU A 293 14.83 -1.95 -9.84
N TYR A 294 14.35 -1.79 -8.61
CA TYR A 294 13.09 -2.37 -8.12
C TYR A 294 12.00 -1.33 -7.79
N ALA A 295 12.28 -0.04 -7.93
CA ALA A 295 11.24 1.00 -7.87
C ALA A 295 10.10 0.64 -8.83
N ASN A 296 8.84 0.81 -8.40
CA ASN A 296 7.68 0.33 -9.17
C ASN A 296 7.50 1.05 -10.52
N SER A 297 8.08 2.24 -10.67
CA SER A 297 8.00 3.05 -11.87
C SER A 297 9.14 4.05 -11.95
N PHE A 298 9.35 4.59 -13.15
CA PHE A 298 10.32 5.64 -13.41
C PHE A 298 9.61 6.92 -13.84
N PHE A 299 10.20 8.05 -13.45
CA PHE A 299 10.04 9.32 -14.13
C PHE A 299 11.42 9.74 -14.64
N VAL A 300 11.56 9.98 -15.93
CA VAL A 300 12.83 10.24 -16.60
C VAL A 300 12.76 11.62 -17.24
N GLU A 301 13.64 12.51 -16.78
CA GLU A 301 13.91 13.78 -17.44
C GLU A 301 14.99 13.56 -18.48
N ILE A 302 14.75 13.94 -19.74
CA ILE A 302 15.70 13.78 -20.85
C ILE A 302 15.92 15.15 -21.49
N THR A 303 17.16 15.64 -21.49
CA THR A 303 17.50 16.96 -22.03
C THR A 303 17.89 16.86 -23.50
N LYS A 304 17.32 17.74 -24.35
CA LYS A 304 17.70 17.83 -25.76
C LYS A 304 18.95 18.69 -25.95
N GLY A 305 20.06 18.05 -26.28
CA GLY A 305 21.34 18.73 -26.50
C GLY A 305 22.03 19.05 -25.17
N THR A 306 22.86 20.10 -25.13
CA THR A 306 23.57 20.51 -23.92
C THR A 306 22.68 21.31 -22.98
N ALA A 307 22.53 20.84 -21.74
CA ALA A 307 21.80 21.55 -20.69
C ALA A 307 22.34 22.97 -20.47
N LYS A 308 21.43 23.93 -20.32
CA LYS A 308 21.70 25.06 -19.43
C LYS A 308 21.55 24.51 -18.01
N GLU A 309 22.56 24.70 -17.18
CA GLU A 309 22.46 24.25 -15.79
C GLU A 309 21.26 24.94 -15.11
N ASP A 310 20.31 24.12 -14.65
CA ASP A 310 19.13 24.58 -13.92
C ASP A 310 19.55 25.39 -12.66
N PRO A 311 18.81 26.45 -12.29
CA PRO A 311 19.08 27.20 -11.08
C PRO A 311 18.77 26.39 -9.80
N GLU A 312 17.83 25.46 -9.90
CA GLU A 312 17.32 24.60 -8.84
C GLU A 312 17.07 23.20 -9.41
N GLU A 313 17.61 22.17 -8.74
CA GLU A 313 17.33 20.77 -9.01
C GLU A 313 16.52 20.20 -7.85
N VAL A 314 15.24 19.92 -8.05
CA VAL A 314 14.42 19.21 -7.06
C VAL A 314 14.81 17.73 -7.11
N VAL A 315 15.30 17.20 -6.00
CA VAL A 315 15.74 15.79 -5.85
C VAL A 315 14.75 14.95 -5.05
N TYR A 316 13.79 15.59 -4.38
CA TYR A 316 12.70 14.92 -3.70
C TYR A 316 11.49 15.83 -3.56
N ALA A 317 10.30 15.25 -3.72
CA ALA A 317 9.03 15.88 -3.40
C ALA A 317 8.14 14.88 -2.66
N LYS A 318 7.42 15.34 -1.63
CA LYS A 318 6.40 14.56 -0.90
C LYS A 318 5.13 15.37 -0.78
N TYR A 319 4.00 14.69 -0.94
CA TYR A 319 2.68 15.26 -0.92
C TYR A 319 1.91 14.87 0.34
N SER A 320 1.11 15.80 0.82
CA SER A 320 0.12 15.59 1.86
C SER A 320 -1.26 16.05 1.39
N ASN A 321 -1.53 15.90 0.10
CA ASN A 321 -2.78 16.32 -0.55
C ASN A 321 -3.93 15.30 -0.44
N GLY A 322 -3.80 14.31 0.44
CA GLY A 322 -4.94 13.56 0.98
C GLY A 322 -5.64 14.28 2.15
N ARG A 323 -5.26 15.54 2.41
CA ARG A 323 -5.82 16.43 3.43
C ARG A 323 -6.72 17.48 2.77
N ALA A 324 -7.52 18.19 3.57
CA ALA A 324 -8.30 19.32 3.07
C ALA A 324 -7.39 20.35 2.36
N PRO A 325 -7.85 21.07 1.31
CA PRO A 325 -7.01 21.98 0.52
C PRO A 325 -6.22 23.01 1.34
N LYS A 326 -6.82 23.53 2.42
CA LYS A 326 -6.17 24.45 3.37
C LYS A 326 -5.00 23.86 4.17
N PHE A 327 -4.84 22.55 4.18
CA PHE A 327 -3.77 21.81 4.88
C PHE A 327 -2.91 20.95 3.95
N ALA A 328 -3.21 20.96 2.65
CA ALA A 328 -2.46 20.23 1.65
C ALA A 328 -1.14 20.98 1.34
N ILE A 329 -0.02 20.34 1.62
CA ILE A 329 1.31 20.89 1.37
C ILE A 329 2.18 19.92 0.56
N GLN A 330 3.21 20.49 -0.07
CA GLN A 330 4.33 19.77 -0.66
C GLN A 330 5.59 20.03 0.16
N THR A 331 6.34 18.97 0.48
CA THR A 331 7.68 19.06 1.06
C THR A 331 8.70 18.75 -0.03
N HIS A 332 9.68 19.63 -0.22
CA HIS A 332 10.68 19.53 -1.28
C HIS A 332 12.08 19.48 -0.68
N ILE A 333 12.96 18.74 -1.34
CA ILE A 333 14.41 18.89 -1.17
C ILE A 333 14.99 19.24 -2.53
N ALA A 334 15.71 20.35 -2.59
CA ALA A 334 16.32 20.83 -3.82
C ALA A 334 17.80 21.18 -3.61
N ASN A 335 18.60 20.97 -4.64
CA ASN A 335 19.97 21.47 -4.72
C ASN A 335 19.97 22.77 -5.51
N THR A 336 20.43 23.86 -4.89
CA THR A 336 20.66 25.14 -5.56
C THR A 336 22.15 25.46 -5.60
N LYS A 337 22.60 26.11 -6.66
CA LYS A 337 24.02 26.50 -6.79
C LYS A 337 24.48 27.47 -5.71
N ALA A 338 23.58 28.37 -5.28
CA ALA A 338 23.91 29.45 -4.35
C ALA A 338 23.90 28.99 -2.89
N GLN A 339 22.98 28.10 -2.51
CA GLN A 339 22.71 27.76 -1.10
C GLN A 339 22.88 26.26 -0.80
N GLY A 340 23.25 25.44 -1.81
CA GLY A 340 23.43 24.00 -1.64
C GLY A 340 22.09 23.28 -1.48
N ARG A 341 22.05 22.25 -0.63
CA ARG A 341 20.85 21.46 -0.36
C ARG A 341 19.90 22.23 0.54
N GLN A 342 18.65 22.38 0.12
CA GLN A 342 17.60 23.11 0.82
C GLN A 342 16.37 22.24 1.03
N ILE A 343 15.72 22.38 2.17
CA ILE A 343 14.43 21.77 2.46
C ILE A 343 13.39 22.88 2.56
N TYR A 344 12.26 22.74 1.87
CA TYR A 344 11.16 23.69 2.02
C TYR A 344 9.80 23.03 1.92
N LYS A 345 8.81 23.64 2.58
CA LYS A 345 7.39 23.33 2.43
C LYS A 345 6.70 24.46 1.68
N LYS A 346 5.73 24.12 0.83
CA LYS A 346 4.84 25.05 0.15
C LYS A 346 3.42 24.49 0.10
N ALA A 347 2.43 25.36 -0.09
CA ALA A 347 1.06 24.93 -0.23
C ALA A 347 0.84 24.22 -1.58
N GLU A 348 0.00 23.17 -1.60
CA GLU A 348 -0.46 22.56 -2.85
C GLU A 348 -1.44 23.50 -3.57
N TYR A 349 -2.34 24.09 -2.80
CA TYR A 349 -3.40 24.97 -3.27
C TYR A 349 -3.31 26.35 -2.59
N GLU A 350 -3.94 27.35 -3.19
CA GLU A 350 -3.94 28.73 -2.68
C GLU A 350 -4.46 28.83 -1.23
N GLU A 351 -5.46 28.02 -0.88
CA GLU A 351 -6.08 27.94 0.44
C GLU A 351 -5.08 27.52 1.53
N GLY A 352 -4.01 26.80 1.16
CA GLY A 352 -2.98 26.31 2.08
C GLY A 352 -1.90 27.34 2.42
N LYS A 353 -1.85 28.50 1.76
CA LYS A 353 -0.80 29.51 2.01
C LYS A 353 -0.78 30.00 3.45
N ALA A 354 -1.96 30.21 4.05
CA ALA A 354 -2.06 30.60 5.45
C ALA A 354 -1.47 29.55 6.40
N HIS A 355 -1.64 28.26 6.08
CA HIS A 355 -1.08 27.15 6.85
C HIS A 355 0.46 27.16 6.81
N ILE A 356 1.06 27.42 5.64
CA ILE A 356 2.53 27.54 5.50
C ILE A 356 3.10 28.65 6.39
N PHE A 357 2.49 29.83 6.43
CA PHE A 357 2.97 30.92 7.29
C PHE A 357 2.80 30.61 8.78
N LYS A 358 1.77 29.84 9.13
CA LYS A 358 1.51 29.42 10.52
C LYS A 358 2.61 28.51 11.07
N ILE A 359 3.31 27.78 10.22
CA ILE A 359 4.48 26.98 10.61
C ILE A 359 5.59 27.89 11.15
N ALA A 360 5.83 29.05 10.53
CA ALA A 360 6.83 29.99 11.02
C ALA A 360 6.42 30.63 12.36
N GLU A 361 5.13 30.96 12.53
CA GLU A 361 4.58 31.42 13.82
C GLU A 361 4.74 30.36 14.92
N ALA A 362 4.50 29.09 14.60
CA ALA A 362 4.72 27.96 15.50
C ALA A 362 6.19 27.88 15.94
N ALA A 363 7.13 28.06 15.01
CA ALA A 363 8.56 28.03 15.32
C ALA A 363 8.96 29.08 16.37
N GLU A 364 8.45 30.31 16.22
CA GLU A 364 8.71 31.40 17.17
C GLU A 364 8.08 31.11 18.54
N GLY A 365 6.82 30.67 18.56
CA GLY A 365 6.09 30.36 19.79
C GLY A 365 6.71 29.22 20.60
N LEU A 366 7.06 28.12 19.93
CA LEU A 366 7.73 26.97 20.56
C LEU A 366 9.17 27.29 20.97
N GLY A 367 9.89 28.07 20.15
CA GLY A 367 11.25 28.50 20.46
C GLY A 367 11.30 29.30 21.76
N ALA A 368 10.37 30.22 21.96
CA ALA A 368 10.24 30.95 23.23
C ALA A 368 9.81 30.04 24.39
N LEU A 369 8.88 29.10 24.14
CA LEU A 369 8.37 28.19 25.16
C LEU A 369 9.46 27.28 25.74
N TRP A 370 10.33 26.73 24.89
CA TRP A 370 11.34 25.74 25.30
C TRP A 370 12.67 26.36 25.71
N GLN A 371 12.85 27.68 25.55
CA GLN A 371 14.10 28.38 25.84
C GLN A 371 14.56 28.21 27.29
N GLU A 372 13.65 28.25 28.27
CA GLU A 372 14.00 28.22 29.70
C GLU A 372 14.63 26.88 30.10
N LYS A 373 14.05 25.76 29.66
CA LYS A 373 14.51 24.41 30.02
C LYS A 373 15.52 23.83 29.03
N GLY A 374 15.48 24.25 27.77
CA GLY A 374 16.45 23.84 26.74
C GLY A 374 16.43 22.35 26.38
N ILE A 375 15.34 21.63 26.72
CA ILE A 375 15.15 20.20 26.43
C ILE A 375 14.91 19.99 24.92
N PHE A 376 14.04 20.82 24.34
CA PHE A 376 13.70 20.82 22.93
C PHE A 376 14.22 22.09 22.25
N GLN A 377 14.68 21.95 21.02
CA GLN A 377 15.02 23.04 20.12
C GLN A 377 14.20 22.91 18.85
N VAL A 378 13.63 24.03 18.42
CA VAL A 378 12.90 24.09 17.16
C VAL A 378 13.90 24.12 16.00
N ASN A 379 13.71 23.24 15.02
CA ASN A 379 14.43 23.28 13.75
C ASN A 379 14.19 24.64 13.07
N GLN A 380 15.25 25.42 12.83
CA GLN A 380 15.09 26.81 12.38
C GLN A 380 14.45 26.87 11.00
N CYS A 381 13.49 27.79 10.85
CA CYS A 381 12.86 28.06 9.57
C CYS A 381 12.91 29.54 9.18
N ARG A 382 12.75 29.79 7.89
CA ARG A 382 12.63 31.14 7.32
C ARG A 382 11.60 31.13 6.21
N VAL A 383 10.84 32.22 6.10
CA VAL A 383 9.85 32.41 5.05
C VAL A 383 10.47 33.19 3.90
N GLU A 384 10.36 32.68 2.68
CA GLU A 384 10.74 33.38 1.45
C GLU A 384 9.64 33.16 0.39
N GLY A 385 8.98 34.24 -0.02
CA GLY A 385 7.83 34.15 -0.93
C GLY A 385 6.67 33.37 -0.31
N ASP A 386 6.22 32.32 -0.99
CA ASP A 386 5.15 31.40 -0.58
C ASP A 386 5.68 30.09 0.03
N LYS A 387 6.98 30.03 0.36
CA LYS A 387 7.67 28.86 0.88
C LYS A 387 8.20 29.12 2.29
N VAL A 388 8.17 28.08 3.12
CA VAL A 388 8.93 28.03 4.38
C VAL A 388 10.10 27.06 4.23
N TYR A 389 11.31 27.56 4.43
CA TYR A 389 12.54 26.80 4.31
C TYR A 389 13.04 26.41 5.69
N PHE A 390 13.60 25.21 5.79
CA PHE A 390 14.18 24.66 7.02
C PHE A 390 15.68 24.49 6.86
N GLU A 391 16.41 24.64 7.97
CA GLU A 391 17.81 24.24 8.00
C GLU A 391 17.95 22.71 7.83
N TYR A 392 19.08 22.29 7.24
CA TYR A 392 19.36 20.87 7.08
C TYR A 392 20.12 20.35 8.29
N LEU A 393 19.40 19.66 9.19
CA LEU A 393 19.99 19.03 10.37
C LEU A 393 20.51 17.62 10.04
N LYS A 394 21.70 17.29 10.54
CA LYS A 394 22.28 15.94 10.48
C LYS A 394 22.09 15.27 11.83
N GLY A 395 21.58 14.06 11.84
CA GLY A 395 21.40 13.26 13.06
C GLY A 395 20.54 12.04 12.81
N VAL A 396 20.20 11.35 13.88
CA VAL A 396 19.29 10.21 13.90
C VAL A 396 18.05 10.60 14.70
N THR A 397 16.89 10.17 14.21
CA THR A 397 15.62 10.34 14.92
C THR A 397 15.56 9.39 16.11
N LEU A 398 14.75 9.73 17.11
CA LEU A 398 14.48 8.84 18.24
C LEU A 398 13.88 7.51 17.74
N GLU A 399 13.02 7.55 16.72
CA GLU A 399 12.50 6.34 16.08
C GLU A 399 13.61 5.42 15.54
N GLU A 400 14.55 5.97 14.76
CA GLU A 400 15.70 5.21 14.22
C GLU A 400 16.57 4.60 15.35
N VAL A 401 16.75 5.33 16.46
CA VAL A 401 17.49 4.83 17.62
C VAL A 401 16.75 3.68 18.29
N LEU A 402 15.44 3.83 18.53
CA LEU A 402 14.64 2.79 19.18
C LEU A 402 14.58 1.53 18.33
N ASP A 403 14.34 1.64 17.02
CA ASP A 403 14.29 0.48 16.12
C ASP A 403 15.64 -0.25 16.08
N GLY A 404 16.76 0.48 16.05
CA GLY A 404 18.10 -0.12 16.15
C GLY A 404 18.35 -0.86 17.48
N LEU A 405 17.76 -0.41 18.59
CA LEU A 405 17.83 -1.11 19.88
C LEU A 405 16.96 -2.37 19.88
N LEU A 406 15.79 -2.34 19.25
CA LEU A 406 14.92 -3.51 19.10
C LEU A 406 15.58 -4.59 18.24
N GLU A 407 16.21 -4.23 17.12
CA GLU A 407 16.98 -5.14 16.27
C GLU A 407 18.11 -5.83 17.05
N GLN A 408 18.76 -5.08 17.96
CA GLN A 408 19.81 -5.60 18.86
C GLN A 408 19.25 -6.34 20.09
N LYS A 409 17.93 -6.47 20.22
CA LYS A 409 17.23 -7.07 21.37
C LYS A 409 17.53 -6.37 22.71
N LYS A 410 17.87 -5.08 22.68
CA LYS A 410 18.18 -4.25 23.85
C LYS A 410 16.93 -3.54 24.38
N LEU A 411 15.92 -4.33 24.75
CA LEU A 411 14.60 -3.82 25.12
C LEU A 411 14.62 -2.88 26.34
N GLY A 412 15.44 -3.16 27.35
CA GLY A 412 15.60 -2.29 28.53
C GLY A 412 16.10 -0.88 28.17
N GLN A 413 17.08 -0.78 27.27
CA GLN A 413 17.59 0.52 26.78
C GLN A 413 16.54 1.25 25.95
N ALA A 414 15.78 0.53 25.11
CA ALA A 414 14.68 1.13 24.36
C ALA A 414 13.63 1.74 25.32
N MET A 415 13.25 1.01 26.38
CA MET A 415 12.35 1.52 27.41
C MET A 415 12.89 2.75 28.14
N GLU A 416 14.20 2.79 28.45
CA GLU A 416 14.85 3.98 29.05
C GLU A 416 14.76 5.21 28.13
N HIS A 417 15.00 5.04 26.83
CA HIS A 417 14.87 6.12 25.85
C HIS A 417 13.42 6.60 25.71
N ILE A 418 12.44 5.69 25.67
CA ILE A 418 11.02 6.04 25.63
C ILE A 418 10.63 6.79 26.91
N GLN A 419 11.03 6.30 28.08
CA GLN A 419 10.79 6.96 29.36
C GLN A 419 11.37 8.37 29.38
N LYS A 420 12.62 8.53 28.95
CA LYS A 420 13.26 9.84 28.84
C LYS A 420 12.50 10.77 27.90
N ALA A 421 12.03 10.28 26.75
CA ALA A 421 11.27 11.09 25.79
C ALA A 421 9.91 11.52 26.38
N VAL A 422 9.18 10.61 27.03
CA VAL A 422 7.90 10.92 27.69
C VAL A 422 8.10 11.94 28.82
N ASP A 423 9.14 11.78 29.65
CA ASP A 423 9.46 12.74 30.69
C ASP A 423 9.86 14.10 30.11
N SER A 424 10.62 14.10 29.01
CA SER A 424 11.01 15.31 28.30
C SER A 424 9.79 16.07 27.80
N ILE A 425 8.87 15.40 27.08
CA ILE A 425 7.62 16.00 26.59
C ILE A 425 6.79 16.53 27.76
N SER A 426 6.64 15.73 28.83
CA SER A 426 5.78 16.06 29.95
C SER A 426 6.24 17.28 30.75
N HIS A 427 7.55 17.53 30.76
CA HIS A 427 8.16 18.60 31.53
C HIS A 427 8.81 19.67 30.65
N ALA A 428 8.60 19.65 29.33
CA ALA A 428 9.21 20.58 28.37
C ALA A 428 8.84 22.05 28.64
N ALA A 429 7.63 22.27 29.13
CA ALA A 429 6.99 23.58 29.21
C ALA A 429 6.22 23.76 30.52
N PRO A 430 5.95 25.01 30.96
CA PRO A 430 5.01 25.28 32.03
C PRO A 430 3.61 24.79 31.66
N THR A 431 2.92 24.16 32.61
CA THR A 431 1.55 23.66 32.43
C THR A 431 0.53 24.52 33.16
N GLU A 432 -0.71 24.50 32.68
CA GLU A 432 -1.87 25.05 33.36
C GLU A 432 -3.02 24.04 33.46
N GLU A 433 -4.05 24.37 34.23
CA GLU A 433 -5.27 23.55 34.28
C GLU A 433 -6.01 23.62 32.93
N PHE A 434 -6.23 22.46 32.32
CA PHE A 434 -6.96 22.36 31.07
C PHE A 434 -8.36 22.96 31.19
N HIS A 435 -8.74 23.75 30.19
CA HIS A 435 -10.09 24.23 29.98
C HIS A 435 -10.41 24.18 28.50
N VAL A 436 -11.64 23.74 28.18
CA VAL A 436 -12.07 23.61 26.79
C VAL A 436 -12.23 25.00 26.18
N THR A 437 -11.56 25.21 25.04
CA THR A 437 -11.71 26.40 24.20
C THR A 437 -12.49 26.06 22.94
N GLU A 438 -12.99 27.08 22.24
CA GLU A 438 -13.63 26.88 20.94
C GLU A 438 -12.66 26.29 19.90
N GLY A 439 -11.39 26.75 19.92
CA GLY A 439 -10.34 26.19 19.07
C GLY A 439 -10.07 24.71 19.36
N PHE A 440 -10.06 24.32 20.63
CA PHE A 440 -9.94 22.92 21.03
C PHE A 440 -11.09 22.07 20.49
N ARG A 441 -12.34 22.51 20.66
CA ARG A 441 -13.53 21.78 20.16
C ARG A 441 -13.51 21.59 18.64
N GLN A 442 -13.08 22.61 17.90
CA GLN A 442 -13.01 22.54 16.44
C GLN A 442 -12.01 21.50 15.94
N VAL A 443 -10.93 21.27 16.67
CA VAL A 443 -9.83 20.37 16.27
C VAL A 443 -10.03 18.97 16.85
N PHE A 444 -10.30 18.87 18.15
CA PHE A 444 -10.32 17.61 18.89
C PHE A 444 -11.73 17.12 19.27
N GLY A 445 -12.77 17.92 18.97
CA GLY A 445 -14.16 17.61 19.28
C GLY A 445 -14.53 17.85 20.75
N ASP A 446 -15.78 17.52 21.09
CA ASP A 446 -16.26 17.51 22.46
C ASP A 446 -15.90 16.17 23.13
N VAL A 447 -14.95 16.20 24.04
CA VAL A 447 -14.47 15.03 24.79
C VAL A 447 -14.46 15.29 26.29
N GLU A 448 -14.70 14.25 27.08
CA GLU A 448 -14.67 14.31 28.54
C GLU A 448 -13.26 14.00 29.05
N LEU A 449 -12.51 15.05 29.40
CA LEU A 449 -11.17 14.94 30.00
C LEU A 449 -11.26 15.04 31.52
N PRO A 450 -10.31 14.45 32.28
CA PRO A 450 -10.26 14.62 33.73
C PRO A 450 -10.20 16.10 34.13
N ASP A 451 -10.92 16.45 35.19
CA ASP A 451 -10.88 17.79 35.77
C ASP A 451 -9.44 18.21 36.06
N LYS A 452 -9.05 19.40 35.56
CA LYS A 452 -7.73 20.01 35.80
C LYS A 452 -6.54 19.20 35.26
N ALA A 453 -6.73 18.40 34.20
CA ALA A 453 -5.62 17.77 33.51
C ALA A 453 -4.55 18.83 33.11
N PRO A 454 -3.24 18.53 33.28
CA PRO A 454 -2.19 19.47 32.91
C PRO A 454 -2.16 19.67 31.40
N ALA A 455 -2.18 20.93 30.96
CA ALA A 455 -2.16 21.32 29.56
C ALA A 455 -1.10 22.38 29.27
N VAL A 456 -0.62 22.41 28.02
CA VAL A 456 0.31 23.43 27.51
C VAL A 456 -0.43 24.37 26.56
N LYS A 457 -0.16 25.68 26.65
CA LYS A 457 -0.83 26.73 25.85
C LYS A 457 -0.41 26.78 24.40
N ILE A 458 0.85 26.47 24.14
CA ILE A 458 1.42 26.33 22.81
C ILE A 458 1.79 24.85 22.72
N ALA A 459 0.97 24.11 21.99
CA ALA A 459 0.97 22.66 21.97
C ALA A 459 1.33 22.16 20.58
N ASP A 460 2.53 21.62 20.44
CA ASP A 460 2.89 20.84 19.27
C ASP A 460 2.42 19.40 19.46
N VAL A 461 1.45 18.96 18.67
CA VAL A 461 0.97 17.56 18.70
C VAL A 461 1.75 16.66 17.73
N ASP A 462 2.71 17.20 16.98
CA ASP A 462 3.62 16.47 16.08
C ASP A 462 4.94 16.07 16.75
N MET A 463 5.02 16.09 18.08
CA MET A 463 6.14 15.56 18.87
C MET A 463 6.24 14.02 18.85
N ILE A 464 5.97 13.39 17.69
CA ILE A 464 6.15 11.96 17.44
C ILE A 464 7.63 11.64 17.28
N PHE A 465 8.04 10.41 17.61
CA PHE A 465 9.46 10.05 17.72
C PHE A 465 10.24 10.16 16.40
N SER A 466 9.58 10.06 15.25
CA SER A 466 10.19 10.29 13.92
C SER A 466 10.53 11.77 13.67
N ASN A 467 9.92 12.70 14.41
CA ASN A 467 10.16 14.14 14.31
C ASN A 467 11.14 14.65 15.38
N LEU A 468 11.60 13.79 16.30
CA LEU A 468 12.54 14.14 17.35
C LEU A 468 13.95 13.67 16.95
N LEU A 469 14.78 14.60 16.47
CA LEU A 469 16.17 14.33 16.13
C LEU A 469 17.06 14.48 17.37
N LEU A 470 17.87 13.47 17.67
CA LEU A 470 18.77 13.46 18.82
C LEU A 470 20.08 14.17 18.49
N ASP A 471 20.49 15.09 19.38
CA ASP A 471 21.82 15.69 19.39
C ASP A 471 22.55 15.31 20.69
N GLY A 472 23.41 14.30 20.59
CA GLY A 472 24.00 13.65 21.75
C GLY A 472 22.95 12.96 22.62
N GLU A 473 23.19 12.89 23.93
CA GLU A 473 22.32 12.15 24.85
C GLU A 473 21.17 12.99 25.43
N GLU A 474 21.23 14.33 25.40
CA GLU A 474 20.34 15.16 26.25
C GLU A 474 19.36 16.11 25.55
N LYS A 475 19.53 16.40 24.25
CA LYS A 475 18.71 17.41 23.55
C LYS A 475 18.03 16.84 22.33
N TYR A 476 16.82 17.34 22.08
CA TYR A 476 16.02 17.01 20.91
C TYR A 476 15.84 18.22 20.01
N TYR A 477 16.07 18.05 18.71
CA TYR A 477 15.61 18.98 17.69
C TYR A 477 14.27 18.50 17.15
N VAL A 478 13.26 19.34 17.24
CA VAL A 478 11.91 19.07 16.70
C VAL A 478 11.92 19.47 15.23
N LEU A 479 11.93 18.47 14.35
CA LEU A 479 12.07 18.62 12.90
C LEU A 479 10.82 19.18 12.23
N ASP A 480 9.66 18.74 12.70
CA ASP A 480 8.35 19.13 12.19
C ASP A 480 7.46 19.54 13.35
N TYR A 481 6.83 20.69 13.21
CA TYR A 481 5.95 21.35 14.19
C TYR A 481 4.75 21.97 13.47
N GLU A 482 4.35 21.35 12.35
CA GLU A 482 3.24 21.78 11.51
C GLU A 482 1.92 21.83 12.28
N TRP A 483 1.69 20.86 13.17
CA TRP A 483 0.49 20.81 14.00
C TRP A 483 0.74 21.41 15.39
N THR A 484 1.03 22.71 15.40
CA THR A 484 1.11 23.51 16.63
C THR A 484 -0.15 24.35 16.85
N PHE A 485 -0.70 24.28 18.06
CA PHE A 485 -1.90 24.99 18.46
C PHE A 485 -1.63 25.99 19.59
N PHE A 486 -2.24 27.17 19.48
CA PHE A 486 -2.14 28.26 20.46
C PHE A 486 -3.35 28.30 21.40
N PHE A 487 -3.76 27.12 21.87
CA PHE A 487 -4.77 26.94 22.90
C PHE A 487 -4.38 25.74 23.78
N PRO A 488 -4.94 25.61 25.00
CA PRO A 488 -4.56 24.54 25.92
C PRO A 488 -4.86 23.15 25.33
N VAL A 489 -3.83 22.30 25.27
CA VAL A 489 -3.96 20.87 24.93
C VAL A 489 -3.37 20.02 26.05
N PRO A 490 -4.04 18.94 26.50
CA PRO A 490 -3.52 18.07 27.55
C PRO A 490 -2.17 17.47 27.17
N VAL A 491 -1.20 17.55 28.10
CA VAL A 491 0.14 16.96 27.92
C VAL A 491 0.05 15.46 27.66
N GLY A 492 -0.86 14.77 28.34
CA GLY A 492 -1.10 13.34 28.14
C GLY A 492 -1.52 12.97 26.72
N PHE A 493 -2.18 13.88 25.99
CA PHE A 493 -2.53 13.64 24.58
C PHE A 493 -1.31 13.72 23.66
N ILE A 494 -0.37 14.64 23.92
CA ILE A 494 0.90 14.73 23.18
C ILE A 494 1.73 13.46 23.41
N VAL A 495 1.83 13.01 24.67
CA VAL A 495 2.50 11.75 25.03
C VAL A 495 1.81 10.56 24.37
N TYR A 496 0.47 10.50 24.41
CA TYR A 496 -0.30 9.45 23.75
C TYR A 496 0.05 9.36 22.27
N ARG A 497 0.04 10.49 21.54
CA ARG A 497 0.38 10.52 20.11
C ARG A 497 1.82 10.05 19.88
N ALA A 498 2.78 10.52 20.66
CA ALA A 498 4.18 10.13 20.51
C ALA A 498 4.37 8.61 20.66
N LEU A 499 3.72 8.00 21.66
CA LEU A 499 3.73 6.55 21.87
C LEU A 499 2.95 5.81 20.79
N HIS A 500 1.75 6.27 20.44
CA HIS A 500 0.85 5.62 19.50
C HIS A 500 1.47 5.49 18.11
N TYR A 501 2.01 6.58 17.55
CA TYR A 501 2.63 6.54 16.22
C TYR A 501 3.90 5.70 16.19
N TYR A 502 4.64 5.60 17.30
CA TYR A 502 5.76 4.68 17.40
C TYR A 502 5.28 3.23 17.48
N LEU A 503 4.44 2.87 18.45
CA LEU A 503 4.06 1.48 18.71
C LEU A 503 3.28 0.84 17.56
N GLU A 504 2.33 1.58 16.97
CA GLU A 504 1.47 1.09 15.88
C GLU A 504 2.15 1.19 14.50
N GLY A 505 3.30 1.87 14.41
CA GLY A 505 3.98 2.13 13.14
C GLY A 505 4.62 0.89 12.50
N ALA A 506 4.95 -0.15 13.28
CA ALA A 506 5.53 -1.39 12.76
C ALA A 506 5.22 -2.60 13.65
N SER A 507 4.84 -3.72 13.04
CA SER A 507 4.49 -4.95 13.76
C SER A 507 5.63 -5.52 14.62
N SER A 508 6.89 -5.26 14.23
CA SER A 508 8.09 -5.66 14.98
C SER A 508 8.17 -5.01 16.37
N ARG A 509 7.49 -3.86 16.58
CA ARG A 509 7.47 -3.12 17.84
C ARG A 509 6.55 -3.76 18.89
N GLY A 510 5.76 -4.78 18.51
CA GLY A 510 4.90 -5.57 19.41
C GLY A 510 5.62 -6.15 20.62
N VAL A 511 6.91 -6.48 20.48
CA VAL A 511 7.77 -6.98 21.55
C VAL A 511 7.83 -6.04 22.77
N LEU A 512 7.67 -4.73 22.57
CA LEU A 512 7.63 -3.76 23.67
C LEU A 512 6.37 -3.91 24.53
N GLY A 513 5.25 -4.28 23.89
CA GLY A 513 3.99 -4.54 24.57
C GLY A 513 4.07 -5.74 25.52
N GLU A 514 4.79 -6.78 25.12
CA GLU A 514 5.06 -7.96 25.96
C GLU A 514 6.07 -7.65 27.08
N TYR A 515 7.12 -6.89 26.75
CA TYR A 515 8.23 -6.62 27.68
C TYR A 515 7.88 -5.64 28.80
N VAL A 516 6.89 -4.76 28.61
CA VAL A 516 6.58 -3.71 29.60
C VAL A 516 6.19 -4.26 30.97
N GLU A 517 5.55 -5.44 31.03
CA GLU A 517 5.20 -6.08 32.30
C GLU A 517 6.43 -6.53 33.10
N GLU A 518 7.48 -6.97 32.41
CA GLU A 518 8.77 -7.30 33.03
C GLU A 518 9.49 -6.02 33.47
N TYR A 519 9.49 -5.00 32.60
CA TYR A 519 10.11 -3.71 32.87
C TYR A 519 9.48 -3.02 34.09
N GLU A 520 8.15 -3.05 34.23
CA GLU A 520 7.44 -2.47 35.37
C GLU A 520 7.84 -3.12 36.71
N LYS A 521 8.07 -4.43 36.73
CA LYS A 521 8.52 -5.14 37.94
C LYS A 521 9.91 -4.68 38.39
N LEU A 522 10.77 -4.33 37.44
CA LEU A 522 12.13 -3.82 37.70
C LEU A 522 12.14 -2.31 38.01
N HIS A 523 11.19 -1.56 37.45
CA HIS A 523 11.09 -0.11 37.54
C HIS A 523 9.68 0.33 37.98
N PRO A 524 9.27 0.04 39.23
CA PRO A 524 7.92 0.31 39.69
C PRO A 524 7.68 1.83 39.82
N LYS A 525 6.56 2.31 39.26
CA LYS A 525 6.11 3.70 39.43
C LYS A 525 5.15 3.81 40.61
N ALA A 526 5.36 4.79 41.48
CA ALA A 526 4.45 5.05 42.60
C ALA A 526 3.09 5.55 42.08
N GLY A 527 1.99 4.85 42.43
CA GLY A 527 0.63 5.39 42.32
C GLY A 527 -0.31 4.75 41.30
N TRP A 528 0.12 3.71 40.56
CA TRP A 528 -0.73 3.05 39.57
C TRP A 528 -0.86 1.56 39.95
N GLY A 529 -2.08 1.10 40.21
CA GLY A 529 -2.34 -0.28 40.59
C GLY A 529 -1.96 -1.28 39.49
N GLN A 530 -1.75 -2.55 39.86
CA GLN A 530 -1.44 -3.63 38.91
C GLN A 530 -2.47 -3.67 37.76
N ALA A 531 -1.99 -3.75 36.53
CA ALA A 531 -2.84 -3.95 35.36
C ALA A 531 -3.67 -5.24 35.55
N PRO A 532 -5.01 -5.21 35.38
CA PRO A 532 -5.81 -6.43 35.44
C PRO A 532 -5.40 -7.38 34.31
N GLN A 533 -5.21 -8.66 34.63
CA GLN A 533 -5.08 -9.75 33.67
C GLN A 533 -6.43 -9.95 32.97
N GLU A 534 -6.66 -9.23 31.88
CA GLU A 534 -7.74 -9.52 30.94
C GLU A 534 -7.17 -9.48 29.51
N GLU A 535 -7.50 -10.51 28.73
CA GLU A 535 -7.13 -10.64 27.33
C GLU A 535 -7.67 -9.45 26.51
N GLY A 536 -6.78 -8.68 25.86
CA GLY A 536 -7.16 -7.68 24.87
C GLY A 536 -6.20 -6.49 24.72
N GLY A 537 -5.39 -6.53 23.65
CA GLY A 537 -4.59 -5.42 23.08
C GLY A 537 -3.09 -5.48 23.42
N SER A 538 -2.21 -5.62 22.41
CA SER A 538 -0.77 -5.85 22.61
C SER A 538 -0.05 -4.74 23.38
N PHE A 539 -0.56 -3.51 23.40
CA PHE A 539 0.09 -2.36 24.04
C PHE A 539 -0.68 -1.79 25.24
N ARG A 540 -1.72 -2.46 25.73
CA ARG A 540 -2.59 -1.92 26.79
C ARG A 540 -1.82 -1.58 28.07
N GLY A 541 -1.00 -2.51 28.55
CA GLY A 541 -0.13 -2.31 29.73
C GLY A 541 0.92 -1.22 29.48
N PHE A 542 1.33 -1.03 28.23
CA PHE A 542 2.33 -0.06 27.84
C PHE A 542 1.86 1.38 28.11
N TYR A 543 0.68 1.76 27.63
CA TYR A 543 0.11 3.08 27.88
C TYR A 543 -0.13 3.34 29.38
N GLN A 544 -0.57 2.31 30.13
CA GLN A 544 -0.79 2.42 31.57
C GLN A 544 0.51 2.71 32.33
N TYR A 545 1.62 2.07 31.94
CA TYR A 545 2.95 2.33 32.50
C TYR A 545 3.36 3.81 32.34
N PHE A 546 2.90 4.49 31.30
CA PHE A 546 3.13 5.92 31.06
C PHE A 546 2.01 6.84 31.59
N GLY A 547 1.14 6.33 32.48
CA GLY A 547 0.11 7.12 33.16
C GLY A 547 -1.14 7.41 32.33
N ILE A 548 -1.33 6.69 31.20
CA ILE A 548 -2.51 6.83 30.35
C ILE A 548 -3.47 5.67 30.67
N SER A 549 -4.46 5.96 31.52
CA SER A 549 -5.49 5.00 31.92
C SER A 549 -6.30 4.49 30.73
N ARG A 550 -7.10 3.44 30.92
CA ARG A 550 -7.95 2.89 29.85
C ARG A 550 -8.97 3.92 29.35
N GLU A 551 -9.55 4.67 30.28
CA GLU A 551 -10.51 5.73 30.00
C GLU A 551 -9.83 6.84 29.19
N LEU A 552 -8.62 7.24 29.59
CA LEU A 552 -7.83 8.22 28.84
C LEU A 552 -7.42 7.74 27.46
N GLN A 553 -7.08 6.46 27.29
CA GLN A 553 -6.77 5.89 25.96
C GLN A 553 -7.96 6.05 25.02
N TRP A 554 -9.18 5.81 25.48
CA TRP A 554 -10.38 6.00 24.67
C TRP A 554 -10.63 7.47 24.35
N VAL A 555 -10.47 8.37 25.33
CA VAL A 555 -10.61 9.81 25.13
C VAL A 555 -9.56 10.35 24.14
N TYR A 556 -8.30 9.94 24.28
CA TYR A 556 -7.23 10.35 23.38
C TYR A 556 -7.35 9.73 21.99
N ALA A 557 -7.81 8.48 21.86
CA ALA A 557 -8.16 7.91 20.57
C ALA A 557 -9.32 8.66 19.89
N GLU A 558 -10.30 9.13 20.66
CA GLU A 558 -11.38 9.98 20.17
C GLU A 558 -10.87 11.33 19.66
N MET A 559 -10.01 11.99 20.46
CA MET A 559 -9.34 13.24 20.07
C MET A 559 -8.52 13.06 18.79
N GLU A 560 -7.75 11.96 18.68
CA GLU A 560 -6.98 11.63 17.48
C GLU A 560 -7.89 11.48 16.27
N ARG A 561 -8.99 10.73 16.41
CA ARG A 561 -9.95 10.54 15.32
C ARG A 561 -10.58 11.86 14.88
N ASN A 562 -10.92 12.75 15.81
CA ASN A 562 -11.47 14.07 15.49
C ASN A 562 -10.41 14.96 14.81
N PHE A 563 -9.17 14.89 15.27
CA PHE A 563 -8.06 15.59 14.63
C PHE A 563 -7.81 15.10 13.20
N GLN A 564 -7.80 13.78 12.96
CA GLN A 564 -7.69 13.24 11.60
C GLN A 564 -8.84 13.69 10.69
N LYS A 565 -10.07 13.75 11.21
CA LYS A 565 -11.22 14.31 10.47
C LYS A 565 -11.08 15.80 10.19
N TYR A 566 -10.55 16.57 11.15
CA TYR A 566 -10.28 18.00 10.98
C TYR A 566 -9.25 18.24 9.87
N ILE A 567 -8.16 17.45 9.85
CA ILE A 567 -7.12 17.52 8.82
C ILE A 567 -7.68 17.10 7.46
N SER A 568 -8.45 16.02 7.40
CA SER A 568 -8.94 15.50 6.13
C SER A 568 -10.05 16.37 5.54
N GLY A 569 -10.85 17.04 6.36
CA GLY A 569 -11.95 17.91 5.91
C GLY A 569 -12.98 17.18 5.03
N GLY A 570 -13.12 15.86 5.20
CA GLY A 570 -13.99 15.01 4.38
C GLY A 570 -13.28 14.29 3.23
N TYR A 571 -12.00 14.58 2.98
CA TYR A 571 -11.18 13.78 2.08
C TYR A 571 -10.93 12.40 2.67
N VAL A 572 -10.98 11.38 1.81
CA VAL A 572 -10.63 10.00 2.11
C VAL A 572 -9.21 9.82 1.62
N SER A 573 -8.31 9.43 2.52
CA SER A 573 -6.91 9.16 2.19
C SER A 573 -6.78 8.02 1.18
N LEU A 574 -5.63 7.93 0.49
CA LEU A 574 -5.36 6.85 -0.46
C LEU A 574 -5.52 5.45 0.17
N SER A 575 -5.10 5.29 1.43
CA SER A 575 -5.30 4.05 2.20
C SER A 575 -6.78 3.73 2.45
N GLY A 576 -7.57 4.75 2.79
CA GLY A 576 -9.02 4.62 2.94
C GLY A 576 -9.70 4.25 1.62
N LEU A 577 -9.28 4.86 0.51
CA LEU A 577 -9.75 4.53 -0.83
C LEU A 577 -9.41 3.09 -1.19
N TYR A 578 -8.16 2.66 -0.99
CA TYR A 578 -7.71 1.28 -1.24
C TYR A 578 -8.60 0.26 -0.52
N THR A 579 -8.87 0.48 0.77
CA THR A 579 -9.76 -0.38 1.57
C THR A 579 -11.19 -0.41 1.01
N SER A 580 -11.68 0.72 0.50
CA SER A 580 -13.05 0.84 -0.04
C SER A 580 -13.23 0.23 -1.44
N MET A 581 -12.16 0.09 -2.23
CA MET A 581 -12.19 -0.47 -3.60
C MET A 581 -12.47 -1.98 -3.65
N GLY A 582 -12.39 -2.67 -2.50
CA GLY A 582 -12.77 -4.08 -2.37
C GLY A 582 -11.82 -5.09 -3.02
N LYS A 583 -10.61 -4.67 -3.43
CA LYS A 583 -9.58 -5.58 -3.96
C LYS A 583 -8.82 -6.23 -2.80
N ALA A 584 -8.59 -7.54 -2.91
CA ALA A 584 -7.97 -8.32 -1.84
C ALA A 584 -6.50 -8.65 -2.14
N ALA A 585 -5.66 -8.58 -1.12
CA ALA A 585 -4.32 -9.16 -1.13
C ALA A 585 -4.37 -10.47 -0.32
N PHE A 586 -4.30 -11.61 -1.01
CA PHE A 586 -4.41 -12.92 -0.36
C PHE A 586 -3.05 -13.41 0.13
N PRO A 587 -2.86 -13.66 1.44
CA PRO A 587 -1.58 -14.12 1.98
C PRO A 587 -1.22 -15.54 1.47
N LEU A 588 -0.07 -15.67 0.80
CA LEU A 588 0.37 -16.96 0.24
C LEU A 588 0.45 -18.06 1.30
N ARG A 589 0.98 -17.73 2.48
CA ARG A 589 1.12 -18.70 3.59
C ARG A 589 -0.22 -19.31 4.00
N GLY A 590 -1.27 -18.49 4.09
CA GLY A 590 -2.61 -18.97 4.43
C GLY A 590 -3.17 -19.89 3.33
N ILE A 591 -2.99 -19.51 2.07
CA ILE A 591 -3.40 -20.34 0.93
C ILE A 591 -2.66 -21.69 0.93
N MET A 592 -1.35 -21.69 1.17
CA MET A 592 -0.55 -22.92 1.23
C MET A 592 -0.97 -23.83 2.39
N GLN A 593 -1.20 -23.26 3.58
CA GLN A 593 -1.66 -24.02 4.73
C GLN A 593 -3.03 -24.66 4.49
N GLU A 594 -3.96 -23.92 3.87
CA GLU A 594 -5.27 -24.46 3.50
C GLU A 594 -5.17 -25.51 2.38
N ALA A 595 -4.24 -25.34 1.44
CA ALA A 595 -3.95 -26.32 0.41
C ALA A 595 -3.43 -27.63 1.02
N GLU A 596 -2.47 -27.55 1.94
CA GLU A 596 -1.88 -28.69 2.65
C GLU A 596 -2.94 -29.45 3.47
N ARG A 597 -3.77 -28.73 4.23
CA ARG A 597 -4.88 -29.32 5.01
C ARG A 597 -5.86 -30.12 4.18
N ARG A 598 -6.07 -29.75 2.92
CA ARG A 598 -7.01 -30.40 1.98
C ARG A 598 -6.39 -31.54 1.17
N ARG A 599 -5.12 -31.87 1.36
CA ARG A 599 -4.48 -32.97 0.60
C ARG A 599 -5.03 -34.32 1.06
N MET A 600 -5.20 -35.23 0.09
CA MET A 600 -5.58 -36.60 0.35
C MET A 600 -4.34 -37.51 0.32
N GLN A 601 -4.19 -38.39 1.29
CA GLN A 601 -3.15 -39.41 1.32
C GLN A 601 -3.77 -40.81 1.32
N VAL A 602 -3.19 -41.70 0.54
CA VAL A 602 -3.61 -43.09 0.45
C VAL A 602 -2.49 -43.99 0.94
N TYR A 603 -2.78 -44.83 1.92
CA TYR A 603 -1.87 -45.83 2.46
C TYR A 603 -2.26 -47.21 1.93
N LEU A 604 -1.26 -47.98 1.49
CA LEU A 604 -1.42 -49.32 0.97
C LEU A 604 -0.81 -50.33 1.95
N ASP A 605 -1.64 -51.13 2.62
CA ASP A 605 -1.15 -52.19 3.50
C ASP A 605 -0.90 -53.47 2.70
N MET A 606 0.36 -53.90 2.61
CA MET A 606 0.78 -55.14 1.95
C MET A 606 0.76 -56.38 2.88
N GLY A 607 0.19 -56.24 4.08
CA GLY A 607 0.10 -57.25 5.14
C GLY A 607 1.06 -57.02 6.32
N GLN A 608 1.73 -55.87 6.38
CA GLN A 608 2.65 -55.49 7.46
C GLN A 608 2.12 -54.32 8.32
N GLY A 609 0.96 -53.75 7.97
CA GLY A 609 0.44 -52.52 8.54
C GLY A 609 0.56 -51.34 7.57
N ALA A 610 -0.19 -50.28 7.82
CA ALA A 610 -0.08 -49.05 7.05
C ALA A 610 1.20 -48.30 7.46
N SER A 611 1.97 -47.82 6.48
CA SER A 611 3.20 -47.09 6.73
C SER A 611 3.31 -45.89 5.79
N GLU A 612 4.01 -44.84 6.21
CA GLU A 612 4.32 -43.68 5.36
C GLU A 612 5.11 -44.09 4.10
N GLU A 613 5.97 -45.10 4.21
CA GLU A 613 6.78 -45.62 3.09
C GLU A 613 5.91 -46.23 2.00
N ASP A 614 4.76 -46.81 2.37
CA ASP A 614 3.78 -47.43 1.47
C ASP A 614 2.56 -46.54 1.23
N SER A 615 2.77 -45.23 1.08
CA SER A 615 1.72 -44.24 0.85
C SER A 615 2.00 -43.33 -0.35
N TYR A 616 0.94 -42.70 -0.87
CA TYR A 616 1.06 -41.67 -1.89
C TYR A 616 -0.05 -40.62 -1.78
N TYR A 617 0.22 -39.44 -2.29
CA TYR A 617 -0.72 -38.33 -2.29
C TYR A 617 -1.52 -38.28 -3.59
N ILE A 618 -2.77 -37.82 -3.48
CA ILE A 618 -3.59 -37.43 -4.63
C ILE A 618 -3.93 -35.94 -4.46
N ASP A 619 -3.35 -35.11 -5.32
CA ASP A 619 -3.55 -33.66 -5.27
C ASP A 619 -4.81 -33.27 -6.05
N GLN A 620 -5.93 -33.07 -5.35
CA GLN A 620 -7.17 -32.45 -5.85
C GLN A 620 -7.54 -31.24 -4.97
N ILE A 621 -6.57 -30.33 -4.83
CA ILE A 621 -6.64 -29.20 -3.91
C ILE A 621 -7.71 -28.20 -4.38
N PHE A 622 -8.44 -27.60 -3.43
CA PHE A 622 -9.53 -26.64 -3.66
C PHE A 622 -10.77 -27.19 -4.38
N GLN A 623 -10.99 -28.51 -4.33
CA GLN A 623 -12.25 -29.12 -4.74
C GLN A 623 -13.05 -29.52 -3.50
N ASP A 624 -14.33 -29.14 -3.46
CA ASP A 624 -15.24 -29.60 -2.40
C ASP A 624 -15.83 -30.98 -2.74
N HIS A 625 -15.82 -31.35 -4.02
CA HIS A 625 -16.20 -32.68 -4.50
C HIS A 625 -14.96 -33.43 -4.98
N MET A 626 -14.62 -34.49 -4.26
CA MET A 626 -13.48 -35.35 -4.56
C MET A 626 -13.91 -36.52 -5.43
N CYS A 627 -13.15 -36.82 -6.49
CA CYS A 627 -13.38 -37.98 -7.34
C CYS A 627 -12.06 -38.50 -7.89
N CYS A 628 -11.61 -39.67 -7.42
CA CYS A 628 -10.31 -40.22 -7.78
C CYS A 628 -10.32 -41.74 -7.97
N LYS A 629 -9.31 -42.24 -8.68
CA LYS A 629 -9.04 -43.67 -8.88
C LYS A 629 -7.82 -44.06 -8.07
N ILE A 630 -8.00 -45.00 -7.16
CA ILE A 630 -6.96 -45.54 -6.29
C ILE A 630 -6.46 -46.86 -6.91
N PRO A 631 -5.28 -46.88 -7.56
CA PRO A 631 -4.68 -48.13 -8.02
C PRO A 631 -4.26 -49.02 -6.85
N LEU A 632 -4.45 -50.33 -7.03
CA LEU A 632 -4.10 -51.36 -6.05
C LEU A 632 -2.97 -52.25 -6.60
N PRO A 633 -1.73 -52.09 -6.12
CA PRO A 633 -0.64 -53.01 -6.44
C PRO A 633 -0.95 -54.47 -6.10
N LYS A 634 -0.30 -55.40 -6.80
CA LYS A 634 -0.49 -56.82 -6.55
C LYS A 634 -0.01 -57.18 -5.14
N GLY A 635 -0.92 -57.63 -4.29
CA GLY A 635 -0.62 -58.03 -2.92
C GLY A 635 -1.19 -57.11 -1.84
N THR A 636 -1.79 -55.98 -2.22
CA THR A 636 -2.49 -55.09 -1.29
C THR A 636 -3.58 -55.84 -0.53
N LYS A 637 -3.56 -55.72 0.80
CA LYS A 637 -4.48 -56.38 1.74
C LYS A 637 -5.54 -55.43 2.27
N ALA A 638 -5.17 -54.18 2.53
CA ALA A 638 -6.06 -53.12 2.97
C ALA A 638 -5.60 -51.78 2.39
N VAL A 639 -6.52 -50.82 2.39
CA VAL A 639 -6.25 -49.42 1.99
C VAL A 639 -6.82 -48.50 3.05
N LEU A 640 -6.03 -47.49 3.44
CA LEU A 640 -6.52 -46.38 4.26
C LEU A 640 -6.44 -45.12 3.41
N VAL A 641 -7.48 -44.30 3.49
CA VAL A 641 -7.55 -43.02 2.82
C VAL A 641 -7.76 -41.95 3.85
N ASP A 642 -6.86 -40.99 3.85
CA ASP A 642 -6.91 -39.78 4.64
C ASP A 642 -7.53 -38.71 3.76
N PRO A 643 -8.81 -38.37 3.92
CA PRO A 643 -9.47 -37.40 3.06
C PRO A 643 -8.95 -35.97 3.22
N ALA A 644 -8.34 -35.65 4.38
CA ALA A 644 -7.74 -34.36 4.71
C ALA A 644 -6.81 -34.50 5.93
N PHE A 645 -5.93 -33.52 6.16
CA PHE A 645 -5.14 -33.37 7.39
C PHE A 645 -5.79 -32.37 8.35
N SER A 646 -7.08 -32.53 8.57
CA SER A 646 -7.89 -31.61 9.37
C SER A 646 -9.20 -32.26 9.79
N ALA A 647 -9.79 -31.73 10.85
CA ALA A 647 -11.16 -32.06 11.21
C ALA A 647 -12.07 -31.71 10.03
N CYS A 648 -13.00 -32.59 9.71
CA CYS A 648 -13.81 -32.44 8.50
C CYS A 648 -15.14 -33.18 8.61
N ILE A 649 -16.07 -32.79 7.73
CA ILE A 649 -17.26 -33.56 7.42
C ILE A 649 -17.10 -34.09 6.00
N ILE A 650 -17.26 -35.39 5.81
CA ILE A 650 -17.41 -35.99 4.49
C ILE A 650 -18.84 -36.47 4.28
N ARG A 651 -19.40 -36.20 3.10
CA ARG A 651 -20.77 -36.55 2.70
C ARG A 651 -20.75 -37.36 1.41
N ASP A 652 -21.80 -38.15 1.20
CA ASP A 652 -22.04 -38.88 -0.03
C ASP A 652 -20.87 -39.80 -0.41
N VAL A 653 -20.24 -40.41 0.60
CA VAL A 653 -19.09 -41.29 0.39
C VAL A 653 -19.52 -42.49 -0.44
N GLU A 654 -18.92 -42.64 -1.63
CA GLU A 654 -19.17 -43.72 -2.56
C GLU A 654 -17.85 -44.36 -2.99
N LEU A 655 -17.74 -45.68 -2.80
CA LEU A 655 -16.61 -46.46 -3.26
C LEU A 655 -17.08 -47.60 -4.16
N LYS A 656 -16.48 -47.71 -5.35
CA LYS A 656 -16.79 -48.72 -6.36
C LYS A 656 -15.54 -49.46 -6.82
N TRP A 657 -15.69 -50.75 -7.11
CA TRP A 657 -14.69 -51.53 -7.83
C TRP A 657 -14.71 -51.19 -9.32
N GLU A 658 -13.72 -51.65 -10.07
CA GLU A 658 -13.61 -51.43 -11.52
C GLU A 658 -14.77 -52.03 -12.36
N ASP A 659 -15.57 -52.93 -11.78
CA ASP A 659 -16.78 -53.51 -12.41
C ASP A 659 -18.09 -52.78 -12.00
N GLY A 660 -17.98 -51.69 -11.23
CA GLY A 660 -19.10 -50.90 -10.74
C GLY A 660 -19.79 -51.44 -9.49
N SER A 661 -19.37 -52.58 -8.93
CA SER A 661 -19.90 -53.10 -7.67
C SER A 661 -19.38 -52.29 -6.46
N ALA A 662 -20.19 -52.18 -5.40
CA ALA A 662 -19.85 -51.39 -4.22
C ALA A 662 -18.69 -52.00 -3.41
N VAL A 663 -17.85 -51.14 -2.84
CA VAL A 663 -16.76 -51.51 -1.93
C VAL A 663 -17.22 -51.33 -0.49
N ALA A 664 -16.97 -52.32 0.37
CA ALA A 664 -17.23 -52.18 1.81
C ALA A 664 -16.09 -51.39 2.47
N TYR A 665 -16.43 -50.40 3.30
CA TYR A 665 -15.48 -49.56 4.02
C TYR A 665 -15.98 -49.26 5.44
N GLY A 666 -15.06 -48.84 6.31
CA GLY A 666 -15.35 -48.20 7.60
C GLY A 666 -14.67 -46.84 7.69
N THR A 667 -14.96 -46.07 8.73
CA THR A 667 -14.30 -44.78 8.98
C THR A 667 -13.90 -44.64 10.45
N THR A 668 -12.95 -43.75 10.75
CA THR A 668 -12.69 -43.30 12.14
C THR A 668 -13.71 -42.28 12.64
N GLY A 669 -14.36 -41.55 11.73
CA GLY A 669 -15.34 -40.51 12.06
C GLY A 669 -16.70 -41.07 12.50
N HIS A 670 -17.47 -40.20 13.16
CA HIS A 670 -18.81 -40.45 13.66
C HIS A 670 -19.84 -40.27 12.53
N GLU A 671 -20.65 -41.30 12.26
CA GLU A 671 -21.76 -41.19 11.32
C GLU A 671 -22.90 -40.35 11.95
N ILE A 672 -23.13 -39.15 11.42
CA ILE A 672 -24.14 -38.19 11.91
C ILE A 672 -25.43 -38.23 11.07
N GLU A 673 -25.33 -38.65 9.82
CA GLU A 673 -26.44 -38.97 8.91
C GLU A 673 -25.96 -40.07 7.95
N LYS A 674 -26.87 -40.78 7.28
CA LYS A 674 -26.52 -41.83 6.32
C LYS A 674 -25.50 -41.31 5.29
N ASN A 675 -24.33 -41.95 5.22
CA ASN A 675 -23.21 -41.57 4.35
C ASN A 675 -22.60 -40.18 4.65
N CYS A 676 -22.78 -39.67 5.87
CA CYS A 676 -22.24 -38.40 6.34
C CYS A 676 -21.47 -38.62 7.64
N PHE A 677 -20.16 -38.37 7.61
CA PHE A 677 -19.24 -38.66 8.71
C PHE A 677 -18.55 -37.37 9.19
N LEU A 678 -18.59 -37.13 10.49
CA LEU A 678 -17.87 -36.07 11.18
C LEU A 678 -16.57 -36.64 11.77
N PHE A 679 -15.45 -36.02 11.44
CA PHE A 679 -14.13 -36.26 12.03
C PHE A 679 -13.73 -35.02 12.82
N ASP A 680 -13.44 -35.20 14.10
CA ASP A 680 -13.13 -34.15 15.06
C ASP A 680 -11.63 -34.01 15.38
N ASP A 681 -10.80 -34.89 14.81
CA ASP A 681 -9.35 -34.82 14.88
C ASP A 681 -8.73 -34.46 13.51
N THR A 682 -7.41 -34.31 13.48
CA THR A 682 -6.66 -33.98 12.26
C THR A 682 -6.25 -35.21 11.43
N ASP A 683 -6.74 -36.40 11.78
CA ASP A 683 -6.30 -37.69 11.24
C ASP A 683 -7.48 -38.55 10.71
N PRO A 684 -8.39 -37.99 9.89
CA PRO A 684 -9.55 -38.74 9.40
C PRO A 684 -9.12 -39.95 8.57
N LYS A 685 -9.81 -41.08 8.72
CA LYS A 685 -9.54 -42.32 7.96
C LYS A 685 -10.81 -42.90 7.36
N ILE A 686 -10.76 -43.23 6.08
CA ILE A 686 -11.63 -44.19 5.40
C ILE A 686 -10.83 -45.48 5.22
N ILE A 687 -11.36 -46.60 5.69
CA ILE A 687 -10.62 -47.87 5.82
C ILE A 687 -11.31 -48.94 4.99
N ILE A 688 -10.61 -49.44 3.97
CA ILE A 688 -11.01 -50.61 3.19
C ILE A 688 -10.20 -51.82 3.70
N GLY A 689 -10.80 -52.62 4.58
CA GLY A 689 -10.08 -53.63 5.36
C GLY A 689 -9.80 -54.97 4.66
N GLU A 690 -10.50 -55.30 3.57
CA GLU A 690 -10.28 -56.54 2.81
C GLU A 690 -10.37 -56.27 1.30
N ILE A 691 -9.26 -56.50 0.58
CA ILE A 691 -9.20 -56.38 -0.88
C ILE A 691 -9.40 -57.77 -1.54
N PRO A 692 -10.49 -57.99 -2.30
CA PRO A 692 -10.72 -59.27 -2.99
C PRO A 692 -9.66 -59.58 -4.04
N GLU A 693 -9.37 -60.88 -4.23
CA GLU A 693 -8.37 -61.33 -5.20
C GLU A 693 -8.78 -60.95 -6.63
N GLY A 694 -7.85 -60.32 -7.36
CA GLY A 694 -8.06 -59.88 -8.74
C GLY A 694 -8.54 -58.44 -8.90
N ARG A 695 -8.97 -57.76 -7.83
CA ARG A 695 -9.26 -56.32 -7.84
C ARG A 695 -7.99 -55.50 -8.04
N ARG A 696 -8.06 -54.47 -8.87
CA ARG A 696 -6.90 -53.63 -9.21
C ARG A 696 -7.10 -52.15 -8.95
N GLN A 697 -8.33 -51.71 -8.65
CA GLN A 697 -8.63 -50.29 -8.50
C GLN A 697 -9.88 -50.06 -7.66
N ILE A 698 -9.91 -48.94 -6.94
CA ILE A 698 -11.10 -48.40 -6.28
C ILE A 698 -11.40 -47.03 -6.90
N GLU A 699 -12.65 -46.77 -7.26
CA GLU A 699 -13.14 -45.42 -7.56
C GLU A 699 -13.76 -44.86 -6.28
N LEU A 700 -13.26 -43.72 -5.81
CA LEU A 700 -13.69 -43.05 -4.57
C LEU A 700 -14.24 -41.67 -4.93
N SER A 701 -15.43 -41.36 -4.43
CA SER A 701 -15.99 -40.01 -4.46
C SER A 701 -16.68 -39.62 -3.16
N TYR A 702 -16.55 -38.35 -2.77
CA TYR A 702 -17.22 -37.78 -1.60
C TYR A 702 -17.21 -36.25 -1.69
N ASN A 703 -18.10 -35.58 -0.94
CA ASN A 703 -18.05 -34.15 -0.69
C ASN A 703 -17.37 -33.88 0.64
N ILE A 704 -16.44 -32.93 0.73
CA ILE A 704 -15.71 -32.59 1.96
C ILE A 704 -15.97 -31.16 2.42
N SER A 705 -15.99 -30.96 3.73
CA SER A 705 -16.02 -29.64 4.37
C SER A 705 -15.02 -29.64 5.52
N ILE A 706 -13.96 -28.83 5.38
CA ILE A 706 -12.92 -28.67 6.41
C ILE A 706 -13.48 -27.84 7.58
N LEU A 707 -13.15 -28.25 8.80
CA LEU A 707 -13.59 -27.61 10.03
C LEU A 707 -12.39 -27.10 10.83
N GLU A 708 -12.59 -25.99 11.54
CA GLU A 708 -11.71 -25.63 12.64
C GLU A 708 -11.92 -26.59 13.82
N GLY A 709 -10.85 -26.89 14.57
CA GLY A 709 -10.89 -27.87 15.67
C GLY A 709 -12.00 -27.59 16.69
N GLU A 710 -12.08 -26.35 17.18
CA GLU A 710 -13.14 -25.93 18.12
C GLU A 710 -14.55 -26.11 17.55
N THR A 711 -14.72 -25.87 16.25
CA THR A 711 -16.01 -26.07 15.58
C THR A 711 -16.35 -27.55 15.52
N ALA A 712 -15.37 -28.41 15.22
CA ALA A 712 -15.57 -29.85 15.18
C ALA A 712 -15.93 -30.42 16.56
N GLU A 713 -15.23 -29.99 17.62
CA GLU A 713 -15.54 -30.37 19.01
C GLU A 713 -16.98 -30.01 19.39
N LEU A 714 -17.41 -28.78 19.12
CA LEU A 714 -18.77 -28.32 19.39
C LEU A 714 -19.84 -29.09 18.62
N LEU A 715 -19.54 -29.48 17.38
CA LEU A 715 -20.44 -30.31 16.56
C LEU A 715 -20.52 -31.74 17.10
N THR A 716 -19.38 -32.33 17.48
CA THR A 716 -19.32 -33.66 18.09
C THR A 716 -20.17 -33.71 19.36
N GLU A 717 -20.01 -32.74 20.27
CA GLU A 717 -20.80 -32.68 21.52
C GLU A 717 -22.31 -32.65 21.30
N LYS A 718 -22.77 -32.06 20.19
CA LYS A 718 -24.20 -31.87 19.89
C LYS A 718 -24.81 -32.98 19.04
N LEU A 719 -24.04 -33.52 18.10
CA LEU A 719 -24.54 -34.41 17.06
C LEU A 719 -24.20 -35.89 17.33
N VAL A 720 -23.17 -36.17 18.12
CA VAL A 720 -22.77 -37.54 18.46
C VAL A 720 -23.45 -37.98 19.76
N PRO A 721 -24.30 -39.03 19.73
CA PRO A 721 -24.94 -39.53 20.94
C PRO A 721 -23.90 -40.01 21.95
N LYS A 722 -24.05 -39.64 23.23
CA LYS A 722 -23.24 -40.24 24.31
C LYS A 722 -23.62 -41.73 24.43
N GLU A 723 -22.73 -42.62 24.04
CA GLU A 723 -22.93 -44.06 24.26
C GLU A 723 -22.85 -44.38 25.76
N ASP A 724 -23.88 -45.03 26.31
CA ASP A 724 -23.87 -45.62 27.65
C ASP A 724 -22.75 -46.68 27.74
N GLU A 725 -21.88 -46.57 28.75
CA GLU A 725 -20.83 -47.54 29.04
C GLU A 725 -21.42 -48.93 29.38
N GLY A 726 -21.66 -49.77 28.37
CA GLY A 726 -22.27 -51.08 28.61
C GLY A 726 -22.55 -51.95 27.39
N GLY A 727 -21.56 -52.24 26.54
CA GLY A 727 -21.74 -53.20 25.45
C GLY A 727 -20.43 -53.76 24.89
N LYS A 728 -20.23 -55.08 25.01
CA LYS A 728 -19.07 -55.83 24.49
C LYS A 728 -18.96 -55.69 22.95
N GLU A 729 -17.86 -55.12 22.47
CA GLU A 729 -17.51 -55.05 21.03
C GLU A 729 -16.86 -56.36 20.51
N GLU A 730 -17.62 -57.22 19.83
CA GLU A 730 -17.09 -58.20 18.84
C GLU A 730 -17.65 -57.89 17.45
N GLY A 731 -17.33 -56.70 16.92
CA GLY A 731 -17.73 -56.26 15.58
C GLY A 731 -16.60 -55.56 14.82
N ILE A 732 -16.87 -55.11 13.59
CA ILE A 732 -15.93 -54.46 12.66
C ILE A 732 -15.10 -53.34 13.34
N LYS A 733 -15.68 -52.57 14.27
CA LYS A 733 -14.99 -51.55 15.10
C LYS A 733 -13.81 -52.12 15.92
N GLY A 734 -13.94 -53.34 16.47
CA GLY A 734 -12.88 -54.04 17.22
C GLY A 734 -11.78 -54.66 16.35
N ARG A 735 -12.03 -54.84 15.04
CA ARG A 735 -10.99 -55.13 14.04
C ARG A 735 -10.29 -53.85 13.56
N LEU A 736 -11.02 -52.76 13.36
CA LEU A 736 -10.46 -51.43 13.01
C LEU A 736 -9.43 -50.95 14.06
N ARG A 737 -9.76 -51.04 15.36
CA ARG A 737 -8.83 -50.67 16.45
C ARG A 737 -7.52 -51.46 16.47
N ARG A 738 -7.45 -52.63 15.83
CA ARG A 738 -6.22 -53.45 15.71
C ARG A 738 -5.37 -53.11 14.49
N LEU A 739 -5.98 -52.55 13.44
CA LEU A 739 -5.29 -52.05 12.24
C LEU A 739 -4.65 -50.67 12.48
N ILE A 740 -5.23 -49.85 13.36
CA ILE A 740 -4.73 -48.50 13.70
C ILE A 740 -3.61 -48.54 14.76
N LYS A 741 -3.51 -49.61 15.57
CA LYS A 741 -2.54 -49.75 16.68
C LYS A 741 -1.28 -50.57 16.36
N ARG A 742 -1.07 -50.92 15.09
CA ARG A 742 0.13 -51.61 14.59
C ARG A 742 0.73 -50.79 13.47
#